data_AF-A0A8D8E8H2-F1
#
_entry.id   AF-A0A8D8E8H2-F1
#
_cell.length_a   1.000
_cell.length_b   1.000
_cell.length_c   1.000
_cell.angle_alpha   90.00
_cell.angle_beta   90.00
_cell.angle_gamma   90.00
#
_symmetry.space_group_name_H-M   'P 1'
#
loop_
_entity.id
_entity.type
_entity.pdbx_description
1 polymer ?
#
loop_
_entity_poly.entity_id
_entity_poly.type
_entity_poly.pdbx_seq_one_letter_code
_entity_poly.pdbx_strand_id
1 'polypeptide(L)'
;AKPDPKLGPSTPENINLRQKNIDLESIGIQAEGIFGCNEDTYNPLDLDGQGGRTFLRVLLHLIMHEYPALVSGALHLLFRHFSQRQEVLHAFRQVQLLVSDSDVESYKQIKSDLDVLRQSVEKSELWVYKSKQSDEPAEGGGEGGGGGDGSSKPDKGDGSGGGGSGKDHVKPELVKQESQLNFDQGPELNPEQAQEYKKIQQILIRMNKLCITAGPGDVIKPRKHEQRLLRNVGVHTVVLDLLQIPYDEKDDYRMNELMRLAHEFLQNFCLGNQQNQILLHKQLDLFLNPGILEAETVCAIFKDNLNLCNEVSDKVVQHFVHCIEIHGRHVEYLKFLQTIIKAENQFIRKCQDMVMQELVNAGEDVLVFYNDKSSFNYFVELMRTYSNGELGDSSPLMYHIELVKLLACCTMGKNVYTEIKCNSLLALDDIVAMISHPDCIPEVKVAYVDFLCHCYIDTEVEVKEIYSSNHMWCLFEKSFLIDINNVVKGGTFTNRQLENYVCNEIMNILTTFFNSQFSDQSTALQKRQLIFVKILQSSFKLTQCKWLSPSQRFNVENCIRTLSEKAKPRGIAIPIDLENQVVKMFNKTALLSRQTSKWLLVTKQTKMERSQSQIMRMDRSIIEGLQDIVSLLEDKLKPLVEAEQSLLVDILYRSELLFPLNTES
;
A
#
# COMPACT_ATOMS: atom_id res chain seq x y z
N ALA A 1 45.66 -30.60 64.68
CA ALA A 1 46.02 -30.33 63.27
C ALA A 1 45.66 -28.88 62.95
N LYS A 2 46.57 -28.14 62.30
CA LYS A 2 46.41 -26.71 61.95
C LYS A 2 45.24 -26.49 60.96
N PRO A 3 44.58 -25.32 60.98
CA PRO A 3 43.63 -24.89 59.95
C PRO A 3 44.30 -24.03 58.87
N ASP A 4 43.78 -24.07 57.64
CA ASP A 4 43.71 -22.93 56.71
C ASP A 4 42.74 -23.24 55.54
N PRO A 5 42.22 -22.20 54.83
CA PRO A 5 40.78 -22.04 54.59
C PRO A 5 40.44 -21.75 53.11
N LYS A 6 39.16 -21.42 52.87
CA LYS A 6 38.56 -20.74 51.70
C LYS A 6 37.81 -21.63 50.70
N LEU A 7 36.58 -21.99 51.07
CA LEU A 7 35.45 -21.84 50.15
C LEU A 7 35.14 -20.33 50.05
N GLY A 8 35.26 -19.78 48.84
CA GLY A 8 34.57 -18.55 48.46
C GLY A 8 33.31 -18.92 47.66
N PRO A 9 32.24 -18.11 47.71
CA PRO A 9 31.07 -18.32 46.87
C PRO A 9 31.47 -18.13 45.40
N SER A 10 31.15 -19.10 44.56
CA SER A 10 31.27 -18.97 43.11
C SER A 10 30.39 -17.80 42.65
N THR A 11 31.06 -16.73 42.23
CA THR A 11 30.47 -15.60 41.52
C THR A 11 29.64 -16.10 40.33
N PRO A 12 28.51 -15.44 40.00
CA PRO A 12 27.77 -15.76 38.78
C PRO A 12 28.72 -15.50 37.60
N GLU A 13 29.11 -16.56 36.91
CA GLU A 13 29.82 -16.44 35.65
C GLU A 13 28.98 -15.57 34.74
N ASN A 14 29.53 -14.39 34.41
CA ASN A 14 29.06 -13.57 33.31
C ASN A 14 29.16 -14.44 32.06
N ILE A 15 28.05 -15.09 31.71
CA ILE A 15 27.90 -15.76 30.43
C ILE A 15 27.97 -14.67 29.37
N ASN A 16 29.17 -14.46 28.83
CA ASN A 16 29.38 -13.77 27.56
C ASN A 16 28.71 -14.63 26.47
N LEU A 17 27.38 -14.57 26.38
CA LEU A 17 26.54 -15.04 25.26
C LEU A 17 26.73 -14.16 24.01
N ARG A 18 27.95 -13.65 23.80
CA ARG A 18 28.32 -12.98 22.56
C ARG A 18 28.74 -14.08 21.58
N GLN A 19 27.84 -14.39 20.65
CA GLN A 19 28.13 -15.09 19.40
C GLN A 19 28.73 -16.50 19.54
N LYS A 20 28.07 -17.42 20.26
CA LYS A 20 28.14 -18.82 19.81
C LYS A 20 27.20 -18.95 18.63
N ASN A 21 27.71 -19.32 17.46
CA ASN A 21 26.87 -19.74 16.34
C ASN A 21 25.96 -20.88 16.83
N ILE A 22 24.69 -20.85 16.44
CA ILE A 22 23.73 -21.93 16.73
C ILE A 22 24.31 -23.20 16.11
N ASP A 23 24.49 -24.23 16.93
CA ASP A 23 24.96 -25.54 16.47
C ASP A 23 23.78 -26.30 15.83
N LEU A 24 23.52 -25.94 14.56
CA LEU A 24 22.44 -26.51 13.77
C LEU A 24 22.58 -28.04 13.64
N GLU A 25 23.80 -28.56 13.50
CA GLU A 25 24.03 -30.00 13.35
C GLU A 25 23.63 -30.77 14.61
N SER A 26 24.00 -30.28 15.79
CA SER A 26 23.57 -30.89 17.06
C SER A 26 22.05 -30.84 17.24
N ILE A 27 21.41 -29.73 16.88
CA ILE A 27 19.94 -29.60 16.95
C ILE A 27 19.25 -30.62 16.03
N GLY A 28 19.75 -30.81 14.81
CA GLY A 28 19.21 -31.80 13.88
C GLY A 28 19.27 -33.23 14.45
N ILE A 29 20.42 -33.63 15.01
CA ILE A 29 20.61 -34.95 15.63
C ILE A 29 19.69 -35.14 16.83
N GLN A 30 19.57 -34.13 17.70
CA GLN A 30 18.69 -34.20 18.87
C GLN A 30 17.21 -34.24 18.48
N ALA A 31 16.81 -33.48 17.44
CA ALA A 31 15.43 -33.49 16.95
C ALA A 31 15.05 -34.85 16.36
N GLU A 32 15.95 -35.51 15.63
CA GLU A 32 15.74 -36.89 15.18
C GLU A 32 15.65 -37.87 16.36
N GLY A 33 16.48 -37.66 17.40
CA GLY A 33 16.45 -38.43 18.63
C GLY A 33 15.13 -38.39 19.40
N ILE A 34 14.25 -37.40 19.17
CA ILE A 34 12.88 -37.36 19.74
C ILE A 34 12.01 -38.48 19.16
N PHE A 35 12.20 -38.80 17.88
CA PHE A 35 11.42 -39.81 17.15
C PHE A 35 12.14 -41.17 17.06
N GLY A 36 13.45 -41.19 17.33
CA GLY A 36 14.28 -42.38 17.23
C GLY A 36 14.05 -43.34 18.40
N CYS A 37 13.97 -44.63 18.09
CA CYS A 37 14.18 -45.70 19.05
C CYS A 37 15.67 -46.05 19.06
N ASN A 38 16.46 -45.46 19.96
CA ASN A 38 17.79 -46.01 20.23
C ASN A 38 17.62 -47.28 21.07
N GLU A 39 18.12 -48.43 20.59
CA GLU A 39 17.95 -49.74 21.23
C GLU A 39 18.37 -49.80 22.71
N ASP A 40 19.23 -48.87 23.15
CA ASP A 40 19.81 -48.85 24.50
C ASP A 40 19.21 -47.79 25.45
N THR A 41 18.18 -47.04 25.04
CA THR A 41 17.58 -45.99 25.90
C THR A 41 16.07 -46.22 26.02
N TYR A 42 15.56 -46.38 27.24
CA TYR A 42 14.13 -46.43 27.53
C TYR A 42 13.46 -45.22 26.87
N ASN A 43 12.63 -45.46 25.84
CA ASN A 43 11.85 -44.41 25.22
C ASN A 43 10.59 -44.19 26.08
N PRO A 44 10.47 -43.10 26.86
CA PRO A 44 9.30 -42.85 27.69
C PRO A 44 8.02 -42.64 26.86
N LEU A 45 8.12 -42.51 25.53
CA LEU A 45 7.02 -42.34 24.60
C LEU A 45 6.57 -43.67 23.94
N ASP A 46 7.23 -44.81 24.20
CA ASP A 46 6.73 -46.12 23.78
C ASP A 46 5.58 -46.57 24.68
N LEU A 47 4.35 -46.29 24.22
CA LEU A 47 3.12 -46.52 24.97
C LEU A 47 2.79 -48.01 25.17
N ASP A 48 3.27 -48.90 24.30
CA ASP A 48 2.93 -50.32 24.36
C ASP A 48 4.10 -51.24 24.75
N GLY A 49 5.30 -50.68 24.91
CA GLY A 49 6.51 -51.42 25.30
C GLY A 49 6.94 -52.47 24.27
N GLN A 50 6.35 -52.43 23.07
CA GLN A 50 6.60 -53.34 21.95
C GLN A 50 6.90 -52.56 20.67
N GLY A 51 7.34 -51.30 20.79
CA GLY A 51 7.65 -50.45 19.65
C GLY A 51 6.46 -50.18 18.73
N GLY A 52 5.25 -50.05 19.30
CA GLY A 52 4.01 -49.72 18.58
C GLY A 52 3.28 -50.91 17.93
N ARG A 53 3.79 -52.14 18.04
CA ARG A 53 3.18 -53.34 17.41
C ARG A 53 1.82 -53.71 17.98
N THR A 54 1.60 -53.51 19.27
CA THR A 54 0.29 -53.77 19.90
C THR A 54 -0.71 -52.70 19.50
N PHE A 55 -0.27 -51.44 19.45
CA PHE A 55 -1.09 -50.33 18.98
C PHE A 55 -1.57 -50.55 17.53
N LEU A 56 -0.67 -50.93 16.61
CA LEU A 56 -1.03 -51.21 15.22
C LEU A 56 -2.02 -52.37 15.08
N ARG A 57 -1.83 -53.47 15.84
CA ARG A 57 -2.78 -54.59 15.86
C ARG A 57 -4.18 -54.16 16.29
N VAL A 58 -4.26 -53.36 17.35
CA VAL A 58 -5.54 -52.83 17.84
C VAL A 58 -6.20 -51.97 16.77
N LEU A 59 -5.48 -51.02 16.17
CA LEU A 59 -6.04 -50.16 15.13
C LEU A 59 -6.53 -50.93 13.91
N LEU A 60 -5.74 -51.88 13.40
CA LEU A 60 -6.12 -52.73 12.27
C LEU A 60 -7.35 -53.59 12.59
N HIS A 61 -7.44 -54.13 13.80
CA HIS A 61 -8.63 -54.85 14.24
C HIS A 61 -9.87 -53.95 14.34
N LEU A 62 -9.73 -52.72 14.86
CA LEU A 62 -10.82 -51.74 14.95
C LEU A 62 -11.34 -51.30 13.56
N ILE A 63 -10.48 -51.29 12.54
CA ILE A 63 -10.87 -50.96 11.16
C ILE A 63 -11.77 -52.06 10.54
N MET A 64 -11.69 -53.30 11.04
CA MET A 64 -12.51 -54.42 10.56
C MET A 64 -13.92 -54.47 11.18
N HIS A 65 -14.25 -53.57 12.11
CA HIS A 65 -15.58 -53.50 12.71
C HIS A 65 -16.61 -52.79 11.82
N GLU A 66 -17.89 -53.15 11.96
CA GLU A 66 -18.99 -52.55 11.20
C GLU A 66 -19.38 -51.13 11.65
N TYR A 67 -18.85 -50.63 12.77
CA TYR A 67 -19.24 -49.32 13.32
C TYR A 67 -18.43 -48.16 12.73
N PRO A 68 -19.00 -47.28 11.87
CA PRO A 68 -18.23 -46.35 11.05
C PRO A 68 -17.41 -45.32 11.83
N ALA A 69 -17.91 -44.84 12.98
CA ALA A 69 -17.18 -43.85 13.79
C ALA A 69 -15.90 -44.43 14.42
N LEU A 70 -15.91 -45.72 14.73
CA LEU A 70 -14.74 -46.41 15.27
C LEU A 70 -13.70 -46.69 14.18
N VAL A 71 -14.14 -47.09 12.98
CA VAL A 71 -13.27 -47.21 11.81
C VAL A 71 -12.62 -45.87 11.47
N SER A 72 -13.39 -44.78 11.45
CA SER A 72 -12.88 -43.43 11.17
C SER A 72 -11.86 -42.98 12.21
N GLY A 73 -12.15 -43.17 13.51
CA GLY A 73 -11.22 -42.85 14.59
C GLY A 73 -9.93 -43.70 14.54
N ALA A 74 -10.05 -45.00 14.24
CA ALA A 74 -8.91 -45.91 14.12
C ALA A 74 -8.02 -45.55 12.92
N LEU A 75 -8.61 -45.23 11.77
CA LEU A 75 -7.87 -44.75 10.59
C LEU A 75 -7.17 -43.41 10.88
N HIS A 76 -7.85 -42.48 11.55
CA HIS A 76 -7.25 -41.18 11.89
C HIS A 76 -6.02 -41.35 12.79
N LEU A 77 -6.10 -42.23 13.79
CA LEU A 77 -4.96 -42.57 14.66
C LEU A 77 -3.86 -43.32 13.90
N LEU A 78 -4.22 -44.20 12.97
CA LEU A 78 -3.25 -44.93 12.14
C LEU A 78 -2.45 -43.97 11.27
N PHE A 79 -3.11 -43.07 10.53
CA PHE A 79 -2.42 -42.06 9.74
C PHE A 79 -1.54 -41.16 10.61
N ARG A 80 -2.08 -40.70 11.75
CA ARG A 80 -1.35 -39.88 12.71
C ARG A 80 -0.09 -40.55 13.25
N HIS A 81 -0.12 -41.86 13.45
CA HIS A 81 1.03 -42.63 13.91
C HIS A 81 2.18 -42.63 12.91
N PHE A 82 1.90 -42.57 11.60
CA PHE A 82 2.89 -42.50 10.52
C PHE A 82 3.04 -41.09 9.92
N SER A 83 2.54 -40.06 10.60
CA SER A 83 2.71 -38.66 10.18
C SER A 83 3.23 -37.78 11.32
N GLN A 84 3.92 -38.37 12.30
CA GLN A 84 4.39 -37.68 13.50
C GLN A 84 5.35 -36.55 13.16
N ARG A 85 6.36 -36.84 12.30
CA ARG A 85 7.33 -35.83 11.86
C ARG A 85 6.66 -34.72 11.04
N GLN A 86 5.65 -35.08 10.23
CA GLN A 86 4.87 -34.12 9.45
C GLN A 86 4.05 -33.19 10.35
N GLU A 87 3.38 -33.72 11.38
CA GLU A 87 2.64 -32.91 12.35
C GLU A 87 3.56 -31.98 13.14
N VAL A 88 4.72 -32.47 13.57
CA VAL A 88 5.70 -31.66 14.31
C VAL A 88 6.26 -30.54 13.44
N LEU A 89 6.63 -30.83 12.18
CA LEU A 89 7.04 -29.79 11.23
C LEU A 89 5.93 -28.76 11.01
N HIS A 90 4.68 -29.21 10.85
CA HIS A 90 3.54 -28.32 10.69
C HIS A 90 3.32 -27.43 11.92
N ALA A 91 3.44 -27.99 13.12
CA ALA A 91 3.36 -27.24 14.36
C ALA A 91 4.50 -26.22 14.48
N PHE A 92 5.75 -26.61 14.19
CA PHE A 92 6.90 -25.71 14.24
C PHE A 92 6.77 -24.52 13.27
N ARG A 93 6.16 -24.71 12.10
CA ARG A 93 5.84 -23.60 11.17
C ARG A 93 4.87 -22.58 11.76
N GLN A 94 4.02 -23.00 12.71
CA GLN A 94 3.02 -22.15 13.35
C GLN A 94 3.50 -21.52 14.67
N VAL A 95 4.59 -22.02 15.25
CA VAL A 95 5.15 -21.47 16.49
C VAL A 95 5.67 -20.06 16.25
N GLN A 96 5.27 -19.13 17.12
CA GLN A 96 5.75 -17.76 17.12
C GLN A 96 6.55 -17.48 18.39
N LEU A 97 7.73 -16.90 18.22
CA LEU A 97 8.53 -16.43 19.34
C LEU A 97 8.23 -14.95 19.59
N LEU A 98 7.61 -14.68 20.75
CA LEU A 98 7.27 -13.33 21.21
C LEU A 98 8.27 -12.94 22.30
N VAL A 99 8.84 -11.73 22.18
CA VAL A 99 9.95 -11.31 23.04
C VAL A 99 9.46 -10.47 24.23
N SER A 100 8.38 -9.69 24.06
CA SER A 100 7.85 -8.80 25.11
C SER A 100 6.47 -9.21 25.60
N ASP A 101 6.15 -8.87 26.86
CA ASP A 101 4.82 -9.09 27.44
C ASP A 101 3.72 -8.33 26.65
N SER A 102 4.04 -7.16 26.11
CA SER A 102 3.12 -6.42 25.23
C SER A 102 2.81 -7.15 23.92
N ASP A 103 3.77 -7.90 23.37
CA ASP A 103 3.54 -8.70 22.17
C ASP A 103 2.65 -9.90 22.50
N VAL A 104 2.82 -10.49 23.70
CA VAL A 104 1.98 -11.59 24.19
C VAL A 104 0.53 -11.13 24.39
N GLU A 105 0.33 -9.95 24.98
CA GLU A 105 -1.01 -9.35 25.12
C GLU A 105 -1.63 -9.04 23.75
N SER A 106 -0.85 -8.45 22.84
CA SER A 106 -1.29 -8.17 21.47
C SER A 106 -1.67 -9.46 20.73
N TYR A 107 -0.86 -10.51 20.83
CA TYR A 107 -1.15 -11.82 20.23
C TYR A 107 -2.44 -12.43 20.78
N LYS A 108 -2.64 -12.41 22.11
CA LYS A 108 -3.86 -12.92 22.74
C LYS A 108 -5.10 -12.18 22.25
N GLN A 109 -5.03 -10.85 22.17
CA GLN A 109 -6.12 -10.02 21.66
C GLN A 109 -6.40 -10.32 20.18
N ILE A 110 -5.37 -10.34 19.33
CA ILE A 110 -5.51 -10.66 17.90
C ILE A 110 -6.14 -12.03 17.71
N LYS A 111 -5.68 -13.04 18.46
CA LYS A 111 -6.20 -14.41 18.36
C LYS A 111 -7.67 -14.48 18.77
N SER A 112 -8.02 -13.87 19.90
CA SER A 112 -9.42 -13.81 20.35
C SER A 112 -10.31 -13.09 19.33
N ASP A 113 -9.85 -11.98 18.78
CA ASP A 113 -10.59 -11.22 17.77
C ASP A 113 -10.74 -12.01 16.46
N LEU A 114 -9.69 -12.73 16.04
CA LEU A 114 -9.71 -13.56 14.85
C LEU A 114 -10.67 -14.75 15.00
N ASP A 115 -10.68 -15.42 16.14
CA ASP A 115 -11.58 -16.57 16.38
C ASP A 115 -13.05 -16.11 16.31
N VAL A 116 -13.35 -14.94 16.87
CA VAL A 116 -14.69 -14.31 16.77
C VAL A 116 -15.01 -13.91 15.34
N LEU A 117 -14.07 -13.28 14.63
CA LEU A 117 -14.28 -12.87 13.24
C LEU A 117 -14.53 -14.08 12.33
N ARG A 118 -13.72 -15.14 12.46
CA ARG A 118 -13.86 -16.37 11.69
C ARG A 118 -15.24 -17.00 11.89
N GLN A 119 -15.67 -17.15 13.15
CA GLN A 119 -16.99 -17.70 13.44
C GLN A 119 -18.11 -16.83 12.86
N SER A 120 -17.93 -15.51 12.84
CA SER A 120 -18.92 -14.58 12.29
C SER A 120 -18.99 -14.67 10.76
N VAL A 121 -17.85 -14.80 10.08
CA VAL A 121 -17.75 -14.99 8.62
C VAL A 121 -18.35 -16.33 8.18
N GLU A 122 -18.04 -17.43 8.88
CA GLU A 122 -18.62 -18.76 8.61
C GLU A 122 -20.14 -18.78 8.77
N LYS A 123 -20.68 -17.90 9.62
CA LYS A 123 -22.12 -17.76 9.90
C LYS A 123 -22.75 -16.54 9.23
N SER A 124 -22.09 -15.99 8.20
CA SER A 124 -22.52 -14.78 7.47
C SER A 124 -23.97 -14.85 7.00
N GLU A 125 -24.43 -16.01 6.53
CA GLU A 125 -25.81 -16.21 6.08
C GLU A 125 -26.89 -15.89 7.12
N LEU A 126 -26.56 -15.91 8.42
CA LEU A 126 -27.51 -15.69 9.52
C LEU A 126 -27.72 -14.21 9.84
N TRP A 127 -26.71 -13.37 9.62
CA TRP A 127 -26.73 -11.97 10.08
C TRP A 127 -26.60 -10.95 8.96
N VAL A 128 -26.09 -11.34 7.79
CA VAL A 128 -26.03 -10.45 6.63
C VAL A 128 -27.43 -10.11 6.17
N TYR A 129 -27.67 -8.82 5.96
CA TYR A 129 -28.94 -8.34 5.45
C TYR A 129 -29.21 -8.92 4.05
N LYS A 130 -30.39 -9.51 3.88
CA LYS A 130 -30.92 -9.95 2.59
C LYS A 130 -32.12 -9.07 2.27
N SER A 131 -32.09 -8.35 1.14
CA SER A 131 -33.24 -7.57 0.72
C SER A 131 -34.44 -8.49 0.50
N LYS A 132 -35.60 -8.08 1.02
CA LYS A 132 -36.86 -8.79 0.81
C LYS A 132 -37.36 -8.54 -0.62
N GLN A 133 -36.71 -9.13 -1.62
CA GLN A 133 -37.30 -9.30 -2.94
C GLN A 133 -37.11 -10.76 -3.38
N SER A 134 -38.25 -11.40 -3.67
CA SER A 134 -38.47 -12.77 -4.17
C SER A 134 -38.04 -13.93 -3.26
N ASP A 135 -38.75 -14.14 -2.14
CA ASP A 135 -39.05 -15.50 -1.61
C ASP A 135 -40.04 -15.41 -0.44
N GLU A 136 -41.33 -15.20 -0.74
CA GLU A 136 -42.40 -15.70 0.13
C GLU A 136 -43.31 -16.60 -0.72
N PRO A 137 -43.34 -17.92 -0.46
CA PRO A 137 -44.44 -18.75 -0.92
C PRO A 137 -45.65 -18.41 -0.07
N ALA A 138 -46.65 -17.78 -0.69
CA ALA A 138 -47.92 -17.50 -0.05
C ALA A 138 -48.66 -18.81 0.26
N GLU A 139 -48.76 -19.17 1.55
CA GLU A 139 -49.76 -20.12 2.05
C GLU A 139 -50.81 -19.40 2.92
N GLY A 140 -52.04 -19.41 2.43
CA GLY A 140 -53.21 -19.77 3.24
C GLY A 140 -54.12 -18.65 3.76
N GLY A 141 -55.27 -18.46 3.10
CA GLY A 141 -56.48 -17.96 3.78
C GLY A 141 -57.63 -17.38 2.95
N GLY A 142 -58.45 -18.24 2.33
CA GLY A 142 -59.92 -18.10 2.37
C GLY A 142 -60.68 -17.27 1.33
N GLU A 143 -61.26 -17.99 0.35
CA GLU A 143 -62.61 -17.86 -0.25
C GLU A 143 -63.10 -16.55 -0.92
N GLY A 144 -63.56 -16.68 -2.18
CA GLY A 144 -64.64 -15.84 -2.70
C GLY A 144 -64.68 -15.51 -4.21
N GLY A 145 -64.97 -16.50 -5.07
CA GLY A 145 -65.91 -16.35 -6.21
C GLY A 145 -65.61 -15.43 -7.40
N GLY A 146 -65.28 -16.06 -8.55
CA GLY A 146 -66.10 -15.95 -9.77
C GLY A 146 -65.78 -14.87 -10.82
N GLY A 147 -65.16 -15.30 -11.93
CA GLY A 147 -65.65 -15.00 -13.29
C GLY A 147 -64.91 -13.98 -14.16
N GLY A 148 -64.18 -14.49 -15.17
CA GLY A 148 -64.37 -14.08 -16.57
C GLY A 148 -63.59 -12.89 -17.13
N ASP A 149 -62.40 -13.18 -17.67
CA ASP A 149 -61.84 -12.82 -18.99
C ASP A 149 -62.00 -11.40 -19.60
N GLY A 150 -60.88 -10.91 -20.16
CA GLY A 150 -60.93 -10.13 -21.41
C GLY A 150 -60.19 -8.78 -21.47
N SER A 151 -58.88 -8.85 -21.72
CA SER A 151 -58.12 -8.04 -22.70
C SER A 151 -58.24 -6.49 -22.77
N SER A 152 -57.08 -5.86 -22.56
CA SER A 152 -56.40 -4.90 -23.47
C SER A 152 -57.01 -3.51 -23.78
N LYS A 153 -56.28 -2.46 -23.30
CA LYS A 153 -55.95 -1.08 -23.83
C LYS A 153 -56.67 -0.56 -25.10
N PRO A 154 -56.67 0.77 -25.42
CA PRO A 154 -56.13 1.99 -24.78
C PRO A 154 -57.25 3.08 -24.62
N ASP A 155 -57.08 4.31 -24.12
CA ASP A 155 -56.55 5.48 -24.82
C ASP A 155 -56.87 6.76 -23.98
N LYS A 156 -56.18 7.83 -24.35
CA LYS A 156 -55.98 9.15 -23.73
C LYS A 156 -57.20 10.08 -23.63
N GLY A 157 -57.03 11.06 -22.73
CA GLY A 157 -57.58 12.43 -22.81
C GLY A 157 -58.81 12.66 -21.93
N ASP A 158 -59.01 13.78 -21.24
CA ASP A 158 -58.26 15.01 -20.99
C ASP A 158 -59.04 15.72 -19.85
N GLY A 159 -58.39 16.63 -19.10
CA GLY A 159 -59.10 17.66 -18.33
C GLY A 159 -58.96 17.69 -16.79
N SER A 160 -57.91 18.41 -16.37
CA SER A 160 -57.87 19.41 -15.29
C SER A 160 -58.16 19.06 -13.81
N GLY A 161 -57.18 19.36 -12.96
CA GLY A 161 -57.46 19.97 -11.64
C GLY A 161 -56.43 19.76 -10.52
N GLY A 162 -55.34 20.54 -10.53
CA GLY A 162 -54.81 21.18 -9.31
C GLY A 162 -53.87 20.42 -8.36
N GLY A 163 -52.60 20.87 -8.34
CA GLY A 163 -51.87 21.16 -7.09
C GLY A 163 -50.82 20.15 -6.60
N GLY A 164 -49.54 20.57 -6.57
CA GLY A 164 -48.59 20.16 -5.52
C GLY A 164 -47.30 19.44 -5.95
N SER A 165 -46.25 20.23 -6.17
CA SER A 165 -44.82 19.98 -5.82
C SER A 165 -44.13 18.67 -6.28
N GLY A 166 -43.20 18.83 -7.22
CA GLY A 166 -42.41 17.77 -7.86
C GLY A 166 -41.31 17.15 -7.01
N LYS A 167 -40.99 15.90 -7.35
CA LYS A 167 -39.77 15.17 -6.98
C LYS A 167 -38.78 15.28 -8.13
N ASP A 168 -37.68 15.98 -7.90
CA ASP A 168 -36.50 15.93 -8.76
C ASP A 168 -35.70 14.65 -8.49
N HIS A 169 -35.23 14.04 -9.57
CA HIS A 169 -34.25 12.98 -9.58
C HIS A 169 -32.89 13.52 -9.12
N VAL A 170 -32.35 13.00 -8.00
CA VAL A 170 -30.98 13.29 -7.55
C VAL A 170 -30.10 12.07 -7.84
N LYS A 171 -29.03 12.30 -8.61
CA LYS A 171 -27.90 11.39 -8.83
C LYS A 171 -27.12 11.19 -7.50
N PRO A 172 -26.43 10.06 -7.28
CA PRO A 172 -25.65 9.86 -6.06
C PRO A 172 -24.39 10.73 -6.08
N GLU A 173 -24.28 11.63 -5.12
CA GLU A 173 -23.13 12.50 -4.88
C GLU A 173 -22.20 11.84 -3.85
N LEU A 174 -20.93 11.68 -4.23
CA LEU A 174 -19.85 11.10 -3.40
C LEU A 174 -19.49 12.08 -2.27
N VAL A 175 -19.78 11.72 -1.02
CA VAL A 175 -19.40 12.52 0.15
C VAL A 175 -18.09 12.01 0.76
N LYS A 176 -17.05 12.82 0.64
CA LYS A 176 -15.89 12.83 1.56
C LYS A 176 -16.26 13.65 2.80
N GLN A 177 -16.37 13.01 3.97
CA GLN A 177 -16.00 13.63 5.26
C GLN A 177 -15.99 12.63 6.43
N GLU A 178 -14.82 12.56 7.08
CA GLU A 178 -14.56 12.33 8.50
C GLU A 178 -15.55 11.48 9.32
N SER A 179 -15.17 10.22 9.55
CA SER A 179 -15.11 9.54 10.88
C SER A 179 -16.35 9.49 11.81
N GLN A 180 -17.55 9.89 11.38
CA GLN A 180 -18.80 9.72 12.15
C GLN A 180 -20.03 9.50 11.24
N LEU A 181 -19.92 8.61 10.24
CA LEU A 181 -21.13 8.10 9.58
C LEU A 181 -21.93 7.26 10.59
N ASN A 182 -23.16 7.69 10.88
CA ASN A 182 -24.06 7.03 11.83
C ASN A 182 -24.34 5.58 11.41
N PHE A 183 -23.71 4.62 12.09
CA PHE A 183 -23.85 3.18 11.86
C PHE A 183 -25.29 2.63 11.98
N ASP A 184 -26.23 3.44 12.50
CA ASP A 184 -27.64 3.09 12.66
C ASP A 184 -28.52 3.52 11.46
N GLN A 185 -27.97 4.12 10.40
CA GLN A 185 -28.71 4.36 9.14
C GLN A 185 -28.59 3.14 8.21
N GLY A 186 -29.60 2.28 8.26
CA GLY A 186 -29.74 1.11 7.38
C GLY A 186 -31.11 0.46 7.57
N PRO A 187 -31.48 -0.53 6.74
CA PRO A 187 -32.74 -1.25 6.87
C PRO A 187 -32.91 -1.86 8.27
N GLU A 188 -34.16 -1.99 8.74
CA GLU A 188 -34.47 -2.55 10.06
C GLU A 188 -33.86 -3.95 10.18
N LEU A 189 -33.04 -4.15 11.22
CA LEU A 189 -32.42 -5.42 11.54
C LEU A 189 -32.97 -5.97 12.84
N ASN A 190 -32.89 -7.29 12.97
CA ASN A 190 -33.04 -7.91 14.28
C ASN A 190 -31.86 -7.49 15.20
N PRO A 191 -32.09 -7.37 16.51
CA PRO A 191 -31.06 -6.92 17.45
C PRO A 191 -29.80 -7.78 17.44
N GLU A 192 -29.94 -9.10 17.20
CA GLU A 192 -28.82 -10.03 17.07
C GLU A 192 -27.96 -9.71 15.83
N GLN A 193 -28.58 -9.41 14.69
CA GLN A 193 -27.87 -9.06 13.45
C GLN A 193 -27.12 -7.74 13.64
N ALA A 194 -27.78 -6.73 14.19
CA ALA A 194 -27.16 -5.42 14.47
C ALA A 194 -25.95 -5.54 15.42
N GLN A 195 -26.01 -6.46 16.38
CA GLN A 195 -24.91 -6.74 17.29
C GLN A 195 -23.72 -7.40 16.57
N GLU A 196 -23.95 -8.30 15.62
CA GLU A 196 -22.87 -8.90 14.81
C GLU A 196 -22.16 -7.87 13.93
N TYR A 197 -22.91 -7.00 13.23
CA TYR A 197 -22.33 -5.90 12.45
C TYR A 197 -21.42 -5.01 13.32
N LYS A 198 -21.91 -4.58 14.50
CA LYS A 198 -21.12 -3.77 15.44
C LYS A 198 -19.89 -4.53 15.94
N LYS A 199 -20.01 -5.84 16.19
CA LYS A 199 -18.90 -6.67 16.67
C LYS A 199 -17.77 -6.75 15.64
N ILE A 200 -18.10 -7.06 14.39
CA ILE A 200 -17.13 -7.15 13.29
C ILE A 200 -16.48 -5.78 13.03
N GLN A 201 -17.27 -4.71 13.02
CA GLN A 201 -16.77 -3.35 12.86
C GLN A 201 -15.67 -3.02 13.90
N GLN A 202 -15.94 -3.31 15.17
CA GLN A 202 -14.99 -3.04 16.25
C GLN A 202 -13.72 -3.88 16.13
N ILE A 203 -13.83 -5.13 15.66
CA ILE A 203 -12.67 -5.99 15.39
C ILE A 203 -11.81 -5.37 14.27
N LEU A 204 -12.41 -5.00 13.14
CA LEU A 204 -11.68 -4.41 12.00
C LEU A 204 -11.00 -3.09 12.37
N ILE A 205 -11.66 -2.22 13.14
CA ILE A 205 -11.07 -0.97 13.64
C ILE A 205 -9.86 -1.25 14.54
N ARG A 206 -9.96 -2.24 15.44
CA ARG A 206 -8.82 -2.64 16.29
C ARG A 206 -7.67 -3.19 15.46
N MET A 207 -7.94 -4.06 14.50
CA MET A 207 -6.94 -4.64 13.61
C MET A 207 -6.23 -3.57 12.77
N ASN A 208 -6.96 -2.59 12.25
CA ASN A 208 -6.39 -1.44 11.54
C ASN A 208 -5.40 -0.66 12.41
N LYS A 209 -5.77 -0.34 13.66
CA LYS A 209 -4.90 0.36 14.61
C LYS A 209 -3.64 -0.42 14.99
N LEU A 210 -3.64 -1.76 14.85
CA LEU A 210 -2.45 -2.58 15.08
C LEU A 210 -1.43 -2.47 13.94
N CYS A 211 -1.88 -2.17 12.71
CA CYS A 211 -1.01 -2.06 11.54
C CYS A 211 -0.27 -0.71 11.44
N ILE A 212 -0.76 0.34 12.11
CA ILE A 212 -0.25 1.71 11.96
C ILE A 212 -0.03 2.42 13.29
N THR A 213 0.87 3.40 13.27
CA THR A 213 1.03 4.40 14.34
C THR A 213 0.83 5.78 13.74
N ALA A 214 -0.09 6.55 14.30
CA ALA A 214 -0.27 7.95 13.95
C ALA A 214 0.91 8.78 14.48
N GLY A 215 1.71 9.36 13.58
CA GLY A 215 2.78 10.30 13.92
C GLY A 215 2.29 11.74 14.01
N PRO A 216 3.10 12.67 14.57
CA PRO A 216 2.77 14.09 14.56
C PRO A 216 2.62 14.61 13.12
N GLY A 217 1.48 15.22 12.81
CA GLY A 217 1.16 15.82 11.51
C GLY A 217 0.54 14.87 10.47
N ASP A 218 -0.32 13.93 10.90
CA ASP A 218 -1.00 12.93 10.05
C ASP A 218 -0.08 11.99 9.24
N VAL A 219 1.19 11.90 9.61
CA VAL A 219 2.11 10.95 8.99
C VAL A 219 1.88 9.56 9.58
N ILE A 220 1.24 8.70 8.81
CA ILE A 220 1.01 7.29 9.13
C ILE A 220 2.34 6.53 9.03
N LYS A 221 2.74 5.85 10.11
CA LYS A 221 3.92 4.98 10.13
C LYS A 221 3.52 3.51 10.24
N PRO A 222 4.14 2.60 9.46
CA PRO A 222 3.81 1.18 9.52
C PRO A 222 4.39 0.50 10.76
N ARG A 223 3.59 -0.37 11.37
CA ARG A 223 3.96 -1.24 12.49
C ARG A 223 4.35 -2.63 11.97
N LYS A 224 5.58 -2.74 11.45
CA LYS A 224 6.05 -3.94 10.73
C LYS A 224 6.06 -5.22 11.58
N HIS A 225 6.24 -5.11 12.89
CA HIS A 225 6.24 -6.27 13.79
C HIS A 225 4.83 -6.83 13.93
N GLU A 226 3.85 -5.97 14.18
CA GLU A 226 2.43 -6.30 14.35
C GLU A 226 1.81 -6.79 13.04
N GLN A 227 2.15 -6.16 11.91
CA GLN A 227 1.82 -6.67 10.57
C GLN A 227 2.33 -8.10 10.34
N ARG A 228 3.51 -8.46 10.87
CA ARG A 228 4.06 -9.82 10.80
C ARG A 228 3.27 -10.79 11.67
N LEU A 229 2.88 -10.38 12.89
CA LEU A 229 2.03 -11.20 13.76
C LEU A 229 0.68 -11.48 13.08
N LEU A 230 0.01 -10.45 12.56
CA LEU A 230 -1.26 -10.58 11.83
C LEU A 230 -1.14 -11.53 10.63
N ARG A 231 -0.01 -11.49 9.91
CA ARG A 231 0.28 -12.42 8.82
C ARG A 231 0.38 -13.84 9.33
N ASN A 232 1.24 -14.08 10.32
CA ASN A 232 1.57 -15.41 10.79
C ASN A 232 0.38 -16.08 11.51
N VAL A 233 -0.53 -15.29 12.09
CA VAL A 233 -1.79 -15.79 12.68
C VAL A 233 -2.85 -16.08 11.60
N GLY A 234 -2.71 -15.51 10.39
CA GLY A 234 -3.65 -15.74 9.29
C GLY A 234 -4.87 -14.83 9.30
N VAL A 235 -4.75 -13.59 9.82
CA VAL A 235 -5.89 -12.65 9.85
C VAL A 235 -6.35 -12.29 8.44
N HIS A 236 -5.39 -12.05 7.54
CA HIS A 236 -5.66 -11.68 6.16
C HIS A 236 -6.55 -12.70 5.43
N THR A 237 -6.41 -14.01 5.68
CA THR A 237 -7.24 -15.02 4.99
C THR A 237 -8.71 -14.87 5.35
N VAL A 238 -9.02 -14.67 6.64
CA VAL A 238 -10.41 -14.49 7.10
C VAL A 238 -10.99 -13.17 6.60
N VAL A 239 -10.17 -12.12 6.48
CA VAL A 239 -10.62 -10.85 5.88
C VAL A 239 -10.89 -11.00 4.38
N LEU A 240 -10.11 -11.81 3.67
CA LEU A 240 -10.34 -12.13 2.26
C LEU A 240 -11.63 -12.97 2.08
N ASP A 241 -11.92 -13.86 3.02
CA ASP A 241 -13.19 -14.60 3.05
C ASP A 241 -14.38 -13.65 3.33
N LEU A 242 -14.21 -12.67 4.23
CA LEU A 242 -15.21 -11.63 4.51
C LEU A 242 -15.56 -10.81 3.25
N LEU A 243 -14.56 -10.42 2.45
CA LEU A 243 -14.77 -9.66 1.22
C LEU A 243 -15.55 -10.43 0.14
N GLN A 244 -15.58 -11.76 0.21
CA GLN A 244 -16.28 -12.62 -0.76
C GLN A 244 -17.73 -12.90 -0.36
N ILE A 245 -18.20 -12.41 0.79
CA ILE A 245 -19.59 -12.59 1.22
C ILE A 245 -20.51 -11.76 0.33
N PRO A 246 -21.52 -12.36 -0.31
CA PRO A 246 -22.50 -11.62 -1.10
C PRO A 246 -23.41 -10.79 -0.19
N TYR A 247 -23.67 -9.54 -0.57
CA TYR A 247 -24.54 -8.63 0.17
C TYR A 247 -25.22 -7.62 -0.77
N ASP A 248 -26.19 -6.87 -0.25
CA ASP A 248 -26.87 -5.82 -1.00
C ASP A 248 -26.08 -4.50 -0.93
N GLU A 249 -25.27 -4.22 -1.97
CA GLU A 249 -24.45 -3.01 -2.05
C GLU A 249 -25.25 -1.71 -2.00
N LYS A 250 -26.53 -1.73 -2.40
CA LYS A 250 -27.36 -0.52 -2.50
C LYS A 250 -28.01 -0.15 -1.18
N ASP A 251 -28.51 -1.16 -0.47
CA ASP A 251 -29.32 -0.97 0.73
C ASP A 251 -28.56 -1.26 2.03
N ASP A 252 -27.51 -2.09 2.01
CA ASP A 252 -26.74 -2.45 3.22
C ASP A 252 -25.52 -1.54 3.46
N TYR A 253 -25.80 -0.31 3.91
CA TYR A 253 -24.77 0.66 4.27
C TYR A 253 -23.82 0.18 5.37
N ARG A 254 -24.25 -0.74 6.26
CA ARG A 254 -23.39 -1.28 7.32
C ARG A 254 -22.38 -2.24 6.74
N MET A 255 -22.79 -3.10 5.80
CA MET A 255 -21.85 -3.97 5.12
C MET A 255 -20.87 -3.16 4.26
N ASN A 256 -21.32 -2.13 3.54
CA ASN A 256 -20.43 -1.22 2.81
C ASN A 256 -19.32 -0.66 3.72
N GLU A 257 -19.65 -0.27 4.94
CA GLU A 257 -18.68 0.21 5.93
C GLU A 257 -17.72 -0.92 6.42
N LEU A 258 -18.22 -2.15 6.61
CA LEU A 258 -17.36 -3.29 6.93
C LEU A 258 -16.38 -3.60 5.79
N MET A 259 -16.84 -3.57 4.54
CA MET A 259 -15.99 -3.76 3.36
C MET A 259 -14.93 -2.66 3.27
N ARG A 260 -15.32 -1.39 3.49
CA ARG A 260 -14.37 -0.27 3.57
C ARG A 260 -13.28 -0.51 4.62
N LEU A 261 -13.66 -0.93 5.83
CA LEU A 261 -12.71 -1.22 6.91
C LEU A 261 -11.82 -2.44 6.61
N ALA A 262 -12.35 -3.45 5.92
CA ALA A 262 -11.59 -4.62 5.46
C ALA A 262 -10.55 -4.24 4.40
N HIS A 263 -10.92 -3.43 3.41
CA HIS A 263 -9.99 -2.87 2.43
C HIS A 263 -8.92 -1.99 3.11
N GLU A 264 -9.32 -1.11 4.03
CA GLU A 264 -8.41 -0.28 4.83
C GLU A 264 -7.41 -1.16 5.62
N PHE A 265 -7.89 -2.28 6.18
CA PHE A 265 -7.02 -3.25 6.85
C PHE A 265 -6.00 -3.85 5.91
N LEU A 266 -6.39 -4.30 4.73
CA LEU A 266 -5.46 -4.89 3.74
C LEU A 266 -4.43 -3.85 3.26
N GLN A 267 -4.86 -2.60 3.02
CA GLN A 267 -3.98 -1.50 2.66
C GLN A 267 -2.93 -1.24 3.76
N ASN A 268 -3.39 -1.15 5.01
CA ASN A 268 -2.52 -0.95 6.19
C ASN A 268 -1.63 -2.16 6.48
N PHE A 269 -2.11 -3.38 6.19
CA PHE A 269 -1.38 -4.63 6.34
C PHE A 269 -0.19 -4.73 5.36
N CYS A 270 -0.35 -4.17 4.16
CA CYS A 270 0.71 -4.07 3.14
C CYS A 270 1.67 -2.90 3.35
N LEU A 271 1.28 -1.86 4.08
CA LEU A 271 2.03 -0.61 4.19
C LEU A 271 3.49 -0.84 4.61
N GLY A 272 4.43 -0.61 3.67
CA GLY A 272 5.86 -0.75 3.90
C GLY A 272 6.34 -2.19 4.17
N ASN A 273 5.56 -3.21 3.82
CA ASN A 273 5.84 -4.62 4.09
C ASN A 273 5.73 -5.49 2.83
N GLN A 274 6.86 -5.67 2.15
CA GLN A 274 6.98 -6.40 0.88
C GLN A 274 6.50 -7.86 0.96
N GLN A 275 6.70 -8.53 2.09
CA GLN A 275 6.25 -9.92 2.25
C GLN A 275 4.72 -10.02 2.29
N ASN A 276 4.05 -9.07 2.94
CA ASN A 276 2.59 -9.02 3.00
C ASN A 276 2.01 -8.64 1.63
N GLN A 277 2.67 -7.75 0.89
CA GLN A 277 2.32 -7.41 -0.49
C GLN A 277 2.40 -8.62 -1.42
N ILE A 278 3.50 -9.39 -1.39
CA ILE A 278 3.65 -10.62 -2.19
C ILE A 278 2.56 -11.64 -1.83
N LEU A 279 2.17 -11.71 -0.56
CA LEU A 279 1.11 -12.61 -0.10
C LEU A 279 -0.25 -12.25 -0.68
N LEU A 280 -0.67 -10.99 -0.61
CA LEU A 280 -1.93 -10.53 -1.20
C LEU A 280 -1.91 -10.57 -2.73
N HIS A 281 -0.75 -10.35 -3.36
CA HIS A 281 -0.60 -10.46 -4.81
C HIS A 281 -0.95 -11.87 -5.34
N LYS A 282 -0.80 -12.93 -4.53
CA LYS A 282 -1.24 -14.29 -4.93
C LYS A 282 -2.75 -14.41 -5.13
N GLN A 283 -3.53 -13.47 -4.58
CA GLN A 283 -4.98 -13.40 -4.71
C GLN A 283 -5.40 -12.12 -5.45
N LEU A 284 -4.54 -11.60 -6.33
CA LEU A 284 -4.78 -10.36 -7.05
C LEU A 284 -6.11 -10.37 -7.83
N ASP A 285 -6.50 -11.52 -8.39
CA ASP A 285 -7.73 -11.69 -9.17
C ASP A 285 -9.00 -11.31 -8.40
N LEU A 286 -9.00 -11.43 -7.06
CA LEU A 286 -10.12 -10.99 -6.21
C LEU A 286 -10.36 -9.47 -6.29
N PHE A 287 -9.30 -8.71 -6.56
CA PHE A 287 -9.33 -7.25 -6.60
C PHE A 287 -9.36 -6.68 -8.02
N LEU A 288 -9.39 -7.52 -9.06
CA LEU A 288 -9.56 -7.08 -10.45
C LEU A 288 -11.05 -6.93 -10.79
N ASN A 289 -11.75 -6.18 -9.94
CA ASN A 289 -13.15 -5.81 -10.07
C ASN A 289 -13.26 -4.28 -10.22
N PRO A 290 -14.33 -3.76 -10.84
CA PRO A 290 -14.47 -2.35 -11.16
C PRO A 290 -14.73 -1.42 -9.96
N GLY A 291 -14.49 -1.85 -8.72
CA GLY A 291 -14.72 -1.02 -7.54
C GLY A 291 -13.53 -0.13 -7.17
N ILE A 292 -13.83 0.98 -6.50
CA ILE A 292 -12.82 1.99 -6.11
C ILE A 292 -11.95 1.46 -4.96
N LEU A 293 -12.54 0.73 -4.01
CA LEU A 293 -11.84 0.17 -2.85
C LEU A 293 -10.81 -0.88 -3.27
N GLU A 294 -11.15 -1.67 -4.27
CA GLU A 294 -10.30 -2.65 -4.92
C GLU A 294 -9.10 -1.98 -5.57
N ALA A 295 -9.33 -0.89 -6.33
CA ALA A 295 -8.24 -0.11 -6.93
C ALA A 295 -7.26 0.42 -5.88
N GLU A 296 -7.76 0.94 -4.75
CA GLU A 296 -6.91 1.41 -3.65
C GLU A 296 -6.13 0.26 -2.99
N THR A 297 -6.75 -0.90 -2.80
CA THR A 297 -6.07 -2.09 -2.28
C THR A 297 -4.99 -2.59 -3.24
N VAL A 298 -5.26 -2.64 -4.55
CA VAL A 298 -4.25 -3.00 -5.55
C VAL A 298 -3.11 -1.99 -5.57
N CYS A 299 -3.39 -0.68 -5.45
CA CYS A 299 -2.34 0.33 -5.26
C CYS A 299 -1.44 -0.02 -4.07
N ALA A 300 -2.03 -0.35 -2.92
CA ALA A 300 -1.27 -0.69 -1.71
C ALA A 300 -0.42 -1.97 -1.85
N ILE A 301 -0.88 -2.95 -2.64
CA ILE A 301 -0.13 -4.18 -2.96
C ILE A 301 1.16 -3.85 -3.72
N PHE A 302 1.09 -2.99 -4.74
CA PHE A 302 2.25 -2.66 -5.58
C PHE A 302 3.12 -1.52 -5.04
N LYS A 303 2.60 -0.70 -4.12
CA LYS A 303 3.28 0.51 -3.63
C LYS A 303 4.68 0.21 -3.07
N ASP A 304 5.68 0.89 -3.63
CA ASP A 304 7.09 0.78 -3.24
C ASP A 304 7.62 -0.67 -3.23
N ASN A 305 7.10 -1.54 -4.12
CA ASN A 305 7.57 -2.92 -4.27
C ASN A 305 8.13 -3.17 -5.68
N LEU A 306 9.44 -2.97 -5.83
CA LEU A 306 10.13 -3.09 -7.12
C LEU A 306 9.98 -4.49 -7.75
N ASN A 307 9.95 -5.55 -6.95
CA ASN A 307 9.82 -6.92 -7.46
C ASN A 307 8.46 -7.13 -8.11
N LEU A 308 7.37 -6.76 -7.41
CA LEU A 308 6.02 -6.90 -7.93
C LEU A 308 5.80 -6.00 -9.15
N CYS A 309 6.25 -4.74 -9.11
CA CYS A 309 6.08 -3.82 -10.23
C CYS A 309 6.80 -4.29 -11.51
N ASN A 310 7.94 -4.99 -11.40
CA ASN A 310 8.63 -5.56 -12.57
C ASN A 310 7.88 -6.76 -13.18
N GLU A 311 7.10 -7.49 -12.37
CA GLU A 311 6.34 -8.68 -12.78
C GLU A 311 4.88 -8.37 -13.17
N VAL A 312 4.48 -7.09 -13.18
CA VAL A 312 3.14 -6.67 -13.64
C VAL A 312 2.88 -7.18 -15.06
N SER A 313 1.69 -7.76 -15.24
CA SER A 313 1.22 -8.27 -16.52
C SER A 313 0.35 -7.22 -17.24
N ASP A 314 0.34 -7.29 -18.58
CA ASP A 314 -0.45 -6.38 -19.42
C ASP A 314 -1.94 -6.41 -19.06
N LYS A 315 -2.46 -7.58 -18.66
CA LYS A 315 -3.86 -7.78 -18.27
C LYS A 315 -4.29 -6.87 -17.13
N VAL A 316 -3.42 -6.64 -16.15
CA VAL A 316 -3.73 -5.80 -14.99
C VAL A 316 -3.84 -4.33 -15.42
N VAL A 317 -2.91 -3.86 -16.25
CA VAL A 317 -2.95 -2.50 -16.79
C VAL A 317 -4.17 -2.29 -17.68
N GLN A 318 -4.44 -3.23 -18.59
CA GLN A 318 -5.61 -3.22 -19.47
C GLN A 318 -6.92 -3.19 -18.68
N HIS A 319 -7.02 -3.96 -17.59
CA HIS A 319 -8.20 -3.95 -16.73
C HIS A 319 -8.49 -2.55 -16.16
N PHE A 320 -7.48 -1.86 -15.61
CA PHE A 320 -7.70 -0.52 -15.03
C PHE A 320 -7.96 0.56 -16.09
N VAL A 321 -7.34 0.45 -17.27
CA VAL A 321 -7.66 1.34 -18.40
C VAL A 321 -9.10 1.12 -18.86
N HIS A 322 -9.53 -0.13 -18.98
CA HIS A 322 -10.91 -0.48 -19.32
C HIS A 322 -11.92 -0.05 -18.26
N CYS A 323 -11.55 -0.09 -16.98
CA CYS A 323 -12.39 0.41 -15.90
C CYS A 323 -12.64 1.92 -16.05
N ILE A 324 -11.66 2.69 -16.50
CA ILE A 324 -11.83 4.12 -16.78
C ILE A 324 -12.82 4.33 -17.94
N GLU A 325 -12.74 3.52 -18.99
CA GLU A 325 -13.63 3.59 -20.16
C GLU A 325 -15.09 3.29 -19.82
N ILE A 326 -15.35 2.22 -19.05
CA ILE A 326 -16.72 1.74 -18.79
C ILE A 326 -17.31 2.32 -17.52
N HIS A 327 -16.56 2.34 -16.42
CA HIS A 327 -17.09 2.66 -15.09
C HIS A 327 -16.89 4.12 -14.71
N GLY A 328 -16.06 4.85 -15.47
CA GLY A 328 -15.91 6.29 -15.36
C GLY A 328 -14.52 6.73 -14.91
N ARG A 329 -14.29 8.03 -15.03
CA ARG A 329 -13.01 8.69 -14.83
C ARG A 329 -12.69 8.90 -13.35
N HIS A 330 -12.40 7.80 -12.65
CA HIS A 330 -11.99 7.82 -11.25
C HIS A 330 -10.48 8.03 -11.11
N VAL A 331 -10.09 8.81 -10.11
CA VAL A 331 -8.70 9.18 -9.85
C VAL A 331 -7.89 7.97 -9.35
N GLU A 332 -8.55 7.07 -8.64
CA GLU A 332 -7.97 5.91 -7.99
C GLU A 332 -7.36 4.93 -9.00
N TYR A 333 -7.99 4.78 -10.18
CA TYR A 333 -7.43 3.98 -11.27
C TYR A 333 -6.15 4.61 -11.84
N LEU A 334 -6.10 5.94 -11.99
CA LEU A 334 -4.87 6.63 -12.44
C LEU A 334 -3.74 6.51 -11.41
N LYS A 335 -4.06 6.59 -10.11
CA LYS A 335 -3.09 6.40 -9.04
C LYS A 335 -2.46 5.00 -9.06
N PHE A 336 -3.22 3.97 -9.42
CA PHE A 336 -2.66 2.63 -9.63
C PHE A 336 -1.60 2.65 -10.75
N LEU A 337 -1.94 3.22 -11.90
CA LEU A 337 -1.02 3.34 -13.03
C LEU A 337 0.25 4.13 -12.66
N GLN A 338 0.13 5.20 -11.87
CA GLN A 338 1.28 5.94 -11.34
C GLN A 338 2.14 5.08 -10.40
N THR A 339 1.50 4.25 -9.57
CA THR A 339 2.18 3.42 -8.55
C THR A 339 3.06 2.35 -9.18
N ILE A 340 2.63 1.72 -10.27
CA ILE A 340 3.41 0.67 -10.94
C ILE A 340 4.58 1.22 -11.76
N ILE A 341 4.53 2.50 -12.16
CA ILE A 341 5.60 3.16 -12.93
C ILE A 341 6.82 3.45 -12.05
N LYS A 342 6.62 3.75 -10.77
CA LYS A 342 7.69 4.18 -9.85
C LYS A 342 7.66 3.38 -8.56
N ALA A 343 8.75 2.66 -8.27
CA ALA A 343 8.93 1.93 -7.02
C ALA A 343 10.32 2.20 -6.42
N GLU A 344 10.41 2.39 -5.09
CA GLU A 344 11.68 2.61 -4.39
C GLU A 344 12.55 3.75 -4.99
N ASN A 345 11.91 4.82 -5.46
CA ASN A 345 12.51 5.94 -6.20
C ASN A 345 13.18 5.57 -7.55
N GLN A 346 12.86 4.41 -8.11
CA GLN A 346 13.29 3.98 -9.44
C GLN A 346 12.10 3.98 -10.40
N PHE A 347 12.34 4.38 -11.64
CA PHE A 347 11.34 4.34 -12.72
C PHE A 347 11.48 3.04 -13.52
N ILE A 348 10.36 2.37 -13.75
CA ILE A 348 10.31 1.06 -14.39
C ILE A 348 9.89 1.26 -15.85
N ARG A 349 10.87 1.31 -16.76
CA ARG A 349 10.65 1.59 -18.20
C ARG A 349 9.60 0.70 -18.84
N LYS A 350 9.62 -0.61 -18.54
CA LYS A 350 8.61 -1.57 -19.05
C LYS A 350 7.18 -1.15 -18.69
N CYS A 351 6.96 -0.72 -17.44
CA CYS A 351 5.64 -0.25 -17.00
C CYS A 351 5.28 1.10 -17.62
N GLN A 352 6.24 2.02 -17.76
CA GLN A 352 6.03 3.29 -18.45
C GLN A 352 5.54 3.09 -19.89
N ASP A 353 6.20 2.22 -20.64
CA ASP A 353 5.87 1.92 -22.04
C ASP A 353 4.50 1.26 -22.16
N MET A 354 4.22 0.26 -21.31
CA MET A 354 2.95 -0.47 -21.26
C MET A 354 1.79 0.47 -20.93
N VAL A 355 1.89 1.27 -19.87
CA VAL A 355 0.86 2.24 -19.48
C VAL A 355 0.65 3.28 -20.58
N MET A 356 1.72 3.84 -21.14
CA MET A 356 1.61 4.83 -22.22
C MET A 356 0.90 4.25 -23.45
N GLN A 357 1.22 3.01 -23.82
CA GLN A 357 0.60 2.34 -24.95
C GLN A 357 -0.90 2.12 -24.74
N GLU A 358 -1.31 1.61 -23.58
CA GLU A 358 -2.73 1.36 -23.30
C GLU A 358 -3.54 2.67 -23.17
N LEU A 359 -2.97 3.73 -22.58
CA LEU A 359 -3.61 5.04 -22.53
C LEU A 359 -3.84 5.64 -23.93
N VAL A 360 -2.85 5.53 -24.82
CA VAL A 360 -2.97 6.03 -26.20
C VAL A 360 -3.97 5.20 -27.00
N ASN A 361 -4.05 3.88 -26.75
CA ASN A 361 -5.02 3.01 -27.41
C ASN A 361 -6.47 3.36 -27.01
N ALA A 362 -6.70 3.68 -25.72
CA ALA A 362 -8.01 4.09 -25.21
C ALA A 362 -8.46 5.48 -25.72
N GLY A 363 -7.52 6.34 -26.13
CA GLY A 363 -7.83 7.62 -26.77
C GLY A 363 -8.63 8.57 -25.87
N GLU A 364 -9.63 9.25 -26.43
CA GLU A 364 -10.40 10.32 -25.76
C GLU A 364 -11.28 9.82 -24.59
N ASP A 365 -11.55 8.51 -24.51
CA ASP A 365 -12.32 7.94 -23.40
C ASP A 365 -11.55 8.11 -22.07
N VAL A 366 -10.22 7.98 -22.13
CA VAL A 366 -9.31 8.11 -20.98
C VAL A 366 -8.55 9.45 -21.00
N LEU A 367 -8.04 9.86 -22.17
CA LEU A 367 -7.20 11.04 -22.36
C LEU A 367 -8.04 12.30 -22.58
N VAL A 368 -8.26 13.06 -21.50
CA VAL A 368 -9.06 14.29 -21.53
C VAL A 368 -8.15 15.51 -21.49
N PHE A 369 -8.05 16.23 -22.60
CA PHE A 369 -7.31 17.48 -22.72
C PHE A 369 -8.21 18.65 -23.07
N TYR A 370 -7.86 19.84 -22.57
CA TYR A 370 -8.63 21.08 -22.75
C TYR A 370 -7.89 22.02 -23.71
N ASN A 371 -7.64 21.55 -24.94
CA ASN A 371 -6.74 22.19 -25.90
C ASN A 371 -7.45 23.22 -26.80
N ASP A 372 -8.74 23.01 -27.11
CA ASP A 372 -9.49 23.98 -27.91
C ASP A 372 -9.95 25.16 -27.06
N LYS A 373 -10.25 26.28 -27.71
CA LYS A 373 -10.63 27.52 -27.01
C LYS A 373 -11.85 27.36 -26.11
N SER A 374 -12.82 26.51 -26.46
CA SER A 374 -14.02 26.32 -25.64
C SER A 374 -13.74 25.45 -24.42
N SER A 375 -13.05 24.33 -24.59
CA SER A 375 -12.67 23.44 -23.49
C SER A 375 -11.67 24.10 -22.53
N PHE A 376 -10.72 24.88 -23.04
CA PHE A 376 -9.79 25.67 -22.21
C PHE A 376 -10.53 26.65 -21.30
N ASN A 377 -11.48 27.43 -21.85
CA ASN A 377 -12.26 28.39 -21.05
C ASN A 377 -13.14 27.69 -20.02
N TYR A 378 -13.69 26.53 -20.35
CA TYR A 378 -14.44 25.71 -19.40
C TYR A 378 -13.55 25.23 -18.25
N PHE A 379 -12.33 24.75 -18.54
CA PHE A 379 -11.39 24.30 -17.51
C PHE A 379 -10.93 25.45 -16.60
N VAL A 380 -10.75 26.65 -17.16
CA VAL A 380 -10.50 27.87 -16.36
C VAL A 380 -11.66 28.19 -15.43
N GLU A 381 -12.91 28.06 -15.89
CA GLU A 381 -14.09 28.28 -15.04
C GLU A 381 -14.18 27.24 -13.91
N LEU A 382 -13.82 25.99 -14.20
CA LEU A 382 -13.74 24.91 -13.20
C LEU A 382 -12.72 25.25 -12.09
N MET A 383 -11.55 25.78 -12.47
CA MET A 383 -10.53 26.22 -11.51
C MET A 383 -10.99 27.44 -10.70
N ARG A 384 -11.71 28.39 -11.31
CA ARG A 384 -12.26 29.56 -10.62
C ARG A 384 -13.29 29.18 -9.57
N THR A 385 -14.25 28.34 -9.94
CA THR A 385 -15.29 27.83 -9.02
C THR A 385 -14.70 26.97 -7.91
N TYR A 386 -13.67 26.15 -8.21
CA TYR A 386 -12.91 25.40 -7.19
C TYR A 386 -12.22 26.33 -6.19
N SER A 387 -11.56 27.39 -6.68
CA SER A 387 -10.86 28.36 -5.82
C SER A 387 -11.80 29.13 -4.90
N ASN A 388 -13.04 29.36 -5.34
CA ASN A 388 -14.08 30.01 -4.54
C ASN A 388 -14.76 29.06 -3.54
N GLY A 389 -14.48 27.75 -3.60
CA GLY A 389 -15.16 26.74 -2.79
C GLY A 389 -16.61 26.48 -3.21
N GLU A 390 -17.01 26.91 -4.40
CA GLU A 390 -18.37 26.81 -4.95
C GLU A 390 -18.53 25.59 -5.87
N LEU A 391 -17.44 24.86 -6.13
CA LEU A 391 -17.46 23.70 -7.00
C LEU A 391 -18.09 22.50 -6.30
N GLY A 392 -19.28 22.09 -6.75
CA GLY A 392 -19.96 20.89 -6.25
C GLY A 392 -19.18 19.61 -6.55
N ASP A 393 -18.84 19.37 -7.82
CA ASP A 393 -18.08 18.20 -8.24
C ASP A 393 -16.66 18.56 -8.70
N SER A 394 -15.67 18.15 -7.91
CA SER A 394 -14.24 18.33 -8.21
C SER A 394 -13.64 17.22 -9.07
N SER A 395 -14.41 16.16 -9.38
CA SER A 395 -13.90 14.96 -10.04
C SER A 395 -13.22 15.24 -11.40
N PRO A 396 -13.75 16.08 -12.32
CA PRO A 396 -13.11 16.27 -13.63
C PRO A 396 -11.78 17.03 -13.54
N LEU A 397 -11.70 17.97 -12.58
CA LEU A 397 -10.48 18.74 -12.30
C LEU A 397 -9.41 17.82 -11.71
N MET A 398 -9.76 17.04 -10.69
CA MET A 398 -8.84 16.12 -10.02
C MET A 398 -8.36 15.02 -10.96
N TYR A 399 -9.24 14.48 -11.80
CA TYR A 399 -8.88 13.50 -12.83
C TYR A 399 -7.86 14.07 -13.81
N HIS A 400 -8.09 15.28 -14.33
CA HIS A 400 -7.15 15.90 -15.26
C HIS A 400 -5.78 16.18 -14.62
N ILE A 401 -5.75 16.66 -13.37
CA ILE A 401 -4.48 16.87 -12.62
C ILE A 401 -3.71 15.55 -12.51
N GLU A 402 -4.37 14.46 -12.13
CA GLU A 402 -3.73 13.16 -11.94
C GLU A 402 -3.36 12.49 -13.28
N LEU A 403 -4.09 12.78 -14.35
CA LEU A 403 -3.74 12.37 -15.71
C LEU A 403 -2.43 13.05 -16.16
N VAL A 404 -2.30 14.36 -15.99
CA VAL A 404 -1.07 15.08 -16.36
C VAL A 404 0.12 14.62 -15.52
N LYS A 405 -0.07 14.34 -14.21
CA LYS A 405 0.97 13.74 -13.37
C LYS A 405 1.37 12.35 -13.83
N LEU A 406 0.41 11.52 -14.24
CA LEU A 406 0.70 10.19 -14.79
C LEU A 406 1.55 10.29 -16.06
N LEU A 407 1.19 11.18 -16.98
CA LEU A 407 1.97 11.41 -18.20
C LEU A 407 3.37 11.93 -17.88
N ALA A 408 3.52 12.82 -16.90
CA ALA A 408 4.83 13.27 -16.43
C ALA A 408 5.65 12.08 -15.88
N CYS A 409 5.05 11.24 -15.03
CA CYS A 409 5.68 10.02 -14.49
C CYS A 409 6.13 9.04 -15.57
N CYS A 410 5.37 8.91 -16.68
CA CYS A 410 5.76 8.09 -17.82
C CYS A 410 7.06 8.59 -18.48
N THR A 411 7.28 9.91 -18.53
CA THR A 411 8.47 10.53 -19.16
C THR A 411 9.69 10.62 -18.25
N MET A 412 9.51 10.52 -16.94
CA MET A 412 10.61 10.58 -15.97
C MET A 412 11.62 9.44 -16.20
N GLY A 413 12.91 9.71 -15.96
CA GLY A 413 13.97 8.73 -16.19
C GLY A 413 14.44 8.62 -17.65
N LYS A 414 14.14 9.64 -18.47
CA LYS A 414 14.60 9.80 -19.85
C LYS A 414 14.16 8.64 -20.72
N ASN A 415 12.87 8.57 -21.00
CA ASN A 415 12.27 7.52 -21.81
C ASN A 415 11.75 8.10 -23.12
N VAL A 416 12.59 8.07 -24.16
CA VAL A 416 12.33 8.64 -25.50
C VAL A 416 10.97 8.24 -26.08
N TYR A 417 10.59 6.96 -25.95
CA TYR A 417 9.33 6.47 -26.52
C TYR A 417 8.14 7.23 -25.93
N THR A 418 8.08 7.30 -24.60
CA THR A 418 7.01 8.01 -23.90
C THR A 418 7.09 9.53 -24.08
N GLU A 419 8.29 10.11 -24.13
CA GLU A 419 8.50 11.54 -24.38
C GLU A 419 7.91 11.97 -25.73
N ILE A 420 8.17 11.21 -26.80
CA ILE A 420 7.63 11.50 -28.15
C ILE A 420 6.09 11.44 -28.14
N LYS A 421 5.51 10.43 -27.49
CA LYS A 421 4.06 10.27 -27.40
C LYS A 421 3.44 11.41 -26.59
N CYS A 422 3.94 11.70 -25.40
CA CYS A 422 3.49 12.80 -24.54
C CYS A 422 3.57 14.17 -25.25
N ASN A 423 4.65 14.43 -25.98
CA ASN A 423 4.83 15.66 -26.76
C ASN A 423 3.71 15.86 -27.79
N SER A 424 3.20 14.77 -28.39
CA SER A 424 2.10 14.83 -29.35
C SER A 424 0.72 15.03 -28.71
N LEU A 425 0.56 14.70 -27.42
CA LEU A 425 -0.70 14.80 -26.69
C LEU A 425 -0.93 16.21 -26.12
N LEU A 426 0.13 16.83 -25.59
CA LEU A 426 0.04 18.15 -24.94
C LEU A 426 1.18 19.05 -25.42
N ALA A 427 0.83 20.04 -26.25
CA ALA A 427 1.81 20.91 -26.89
C ALA A 427 2.38 21.96 -25.93
N LEU A 428 3.60 22.43 -26.21
CA LEU A 428 4.30 23.45 -25.42
C LEU A 428 3.50 24.76 -25.31
N ASP A 429 2.80 25.16 -26.37
CA ASP A 429 1.94 26.36 -26.38
C ASP A 429 0.82 26.26 -25.35
N ASP A 430 0.13 25.12 -25.29
CA ASP A 430 -1.00 24.89 -24.38
C ASP A 430 -0.54 24.85 -22.92
N ILE A 431 0.60 24.21 -22.65
CA ILE A 431 1.24 24.18 -21.32
C ILE A 431 1.55 25.60 -20.85
N VAL A 432 2.18 26.40 -21.71
CA VAL A 432 2.58 27.76 -21.38
C VAL A 432 1.38 28.66 -21.17
N ALA A 433 0.33 28.51 -21.99
CA ALA A 433 -0.93 29.22 -21.85
C ALA A 433 -1.62 28.89 -20.52
N MET A 434 -1.68 27.61 -20.15
CA MET A 434 -2.31 27.16 -18.91
C MET A 434 -1.59 27.67 -17.66
N ILE A 435 -0.26 27.49 -17.57
CA ILE A 435 0.53 27.93 -16.40
C ILE A 435 0.48 29.46 -16.26
N SER A 436 0.49 30.19 -17.38
CA SER A 436 0.46 31.66 -17.38
C SER A 436 -0.90 32.25 -17.09
N HIS A 437 -1.98 31.46 -17.06
CA HIS A 437 -3.32 31.97 -16.85
C HIS A 437 -3.50 32.46 -15.39
N PRO A 438 -4.08 33.66 -15.15
CA PRO A 438 -4.22 34.22 -13.81
C PRO A 438 -5.03 33.35 -12.84
N ASP A 439 -6.07 32.68 -13.35
CA ASP A 439 -6.96 31.81 -12.56
C ASP A 439 -6.44 30.37 -12.40
N CYS A 440 -5.20 30.08 -12.82
CA CYS A 440 -4.62 28.73 -12.73
C CYS A 440 -4.21 28.40 -11.28
N ILE A 441 -4.79 27.34 -10.72
CA ILE A 441 -4.56 26.94 -9.33
C ILE A 441 -3.18 26.25 -9.15
N PRO A 442 -2.57 26.31 -7.95
CA PRO A 442 -1.28 25.69 -7.68
C PRO A 442 -1.21 24.19 -8.02
N GLU A 443 -2.30 23.45 -7.80
CA GLU A 443 -2.37 22.00 -8.06
C GLU A 443 -2.21 21.65 -9.54
N VAL A 444 -2.82 22.45 -10.43
CA VAL A 444 -2.66 22.33 -11.89
C VAL A 444 -1.27 22.78 -12.29
N LYS A 445 -0.77 23.90 -11.74
CA LYS A 445 0.58 24.39 -12.02
C LYS A 445 1.65 23.35 -11.66
N VAL A 446 1.51 22.62 -10.56
CA VAL A 446 2.42 21.53 -10.18
C VAL A 446 2.46 20.47 -11.27
N ALA A 447 1.31 19.93 -11.68
CA ALA A 447 1.25 18.87 -12.68
C ALA A 447 1.84 19.32 -14.04
N TYR A 448 1.48 20.50 -14.51
CA TYR A 448 1.95 21.03 -15.79
C TYR A 448 3.44 21.42 -15.77
N VAL A 449 3.96 21.95 -14.66
CA VAL A 449 5.40 22.26 -14.54
C VAL A 449 6.23 20.99 -14.45
N ASP A 450 5.75 19.97 -13.74
CA ASP A 450 6.41 18.66 -13.66
C ASP A 450 6.45 17.99 -15.04
N PHE A 451 5.32 18.02 -15.77
CA PHE A 451 5.25 17.56 -17.16
C PHE A 451 6.19 18.34 -18.08
N LEU A 452 6.21 19.68 -18.02
CA LEU A 452 7.12 20.53 -18.78
C LEU A 452 8.59 20.20 -18.49
N CYS A 453 8.92 19.96 -17.21
CA CYS A 453 10.27 19.64 -16.78
C CYS A 453 10.71 18.31 -17.40
N HIS A 454 9.92 17.24 -17.27
CA HIS A 454 10.34 15.90 -17.68
C HIS A 454 10.11 15.58 -19.17
N CYS A 455 9.10 16.17 -19.80
CA CYS A 455 8.77 15.91 -21.21
C CYS A 455 9.47 16.85 -22.20
N TYR A 456 10.00 18.00 -21.77
CA TYR A 456 10.62 18.97 -22.68
C TYR A 456 12.03 19.47 -22.27
N ILE A 457 12.39 19.45 -20.98
CA ILE A 457 13.65 20.03 -20.49
C ILE A 457 14.65 18.94 -20.10
N ASP A 458 14.27 18.03 -19.20
CA ASP A 458 15.09 16.89 -18.74
C ASP A 458 14.81 15.63 -19.57
N THR A 459 14.80 15.79 -20.89
CA THR A 459 14.54 14.70 -21.84
C THR A 459 15.84 14.00 -22.25
N GLU A 460 15.70 12.81 -22.86
CA GLU A 460 16.84 12.14 -23.49
C GLU A 460 17.27 12.87 -24.77
N VAL A 461 16.29 13.30 -25.57
CA VAL A 461 16.51 14.12 -26.77
C VAL A 461 16.16 15.57 -26.43
N GLU A 462 17.17 16.37 -26.12
CA GLU A 462 16.96 17.76 -25.70
C GLU A 462 16.29 18.59 -26.82
N VAL A 463 15.12 19.16 -26.52
CA VAL A 463 14.35 19.99 -27.44
C VAL A 463 15.01 21.36 -27.55
N LYS A 464 16.03 21.49 -28.42
CA LYS A 464 16.84 22.72 -28.55
C LYS A 464 16.02 24.01 -28.71
N GLU A 465 14.86 23.90 -29.35
CA GLU A 465 13.94 25.02 -29.58
C GLU A 465 13.39 25.61 -28.29
N ILE A 466 13.24 24.83 -27.21
CA ILE A 466 12.74 25.36 -25.93
C ILE A 466 13.70 26.40 -25.32
N TYR A 467 15.00 26.26 -25.57
CA TYR A 467 16.04 27.15 -25.06
C TYR A 467 16.24 28.43 -25.90
N SER A 468 15.81 28.41 -27.17
CA SER A 468 15.84 29.58 -28.06
C SER A 468 14.48 30.29 -28.15
N SER A 469 13.39 29.60 -27.82
CA SER A 469 12.02 30.13 -27.85
C SER A 469 11.75 31.16 -26.74
N ASN A 470 10.66 31.92 -26.92
CA ASN A 470 10.20 32.90 -25.95
C ASN A 470 9.35 32.28 -24.82
N HIS A 471 8.91 31.04 -24.97
CA HIS A 471 7.97 30.35 -24.08
C HIS A 471 8.44 30.29 -22.63
N MET A 472 9.62 29.73 -22.38
CA MET A 472 10.18 29.62 -21.02
C MET A 472 10.39 30.98 -20.38
N TRP A 473 10.86 31.95 -21.15
CA TRP A 473 11.04 33.31 -20.63
C TRP A 473 9.73 34.02 -20.33
N CYS A 474 8.67 33.72 -21.09
CA CYS A 474 7.32 34.19 -20.81
C CYS A 474 6.81 33.60 -19.49
N LEU A 475 7.00 32.29 -19.27
CA LEU A 475 6.67 31.64 -17.99
C LEU A 475 7.43 32.23 -16.81
N PHE A 476 8.74 32.42 -16.98
CA PHE A 476 9.61 33.00 -15.96
C PHE A 476 9.13 34.39 -15.52
N GLU A 477 8.78 35.25 -16.48
CA GLU A 477 8.38 36.62 -16.19
C GLU A 477 6.92 36.75 -15.75
N LYS A 478 6.00 36.06 -16.44
CA LYS A 478 4.55 36.24 -16.28
C LYS A 478 3.89 35.26 -15.31
N SER A 479 4.55 34.18 -14.92
CA SER A 479 4.06 33.25 -13.89
C SER A 479 5.05 33.11 -12.74
N PHE A 480 6.22 32.49 -12.96
CA PHE A 480 7.07 32.04 -11.86
C PHE A 480 7.55 33.18 -10.98
N LEU A 481 7.96 34.31 -11.57
CA LEU A 481 8.38 35.48 -10.81
C LEU A 481 7.22 36.07 -9.99
N ILE A 482 6.00 36.05 -10.51
CA ILE A 482 4.80 36.53 -9.79
C ILE A 482 4.53 35.61 -8.60
N ASP A 483 4.52 34.29 -8.82
CA ASP A 483 4.26 33.28 -7.79
C ASP A 483 5.33 33.31 -6.67
N ILE A 484 6.62 33.40 -7.01
CA ILE A 484 7.72 33.57 -6.04
C ILE A 484 7.50 34.85 -5.21
N ASN A 485 7.17 35.97 -5.87
CA ASN A 485 6.97 37.23 -5.15
C ASN A 485 5.71 37.21 -4.26
N ASN A 486 4.66 36.50 -4.64
CA ASN A 486 3.47 36.31 -3.82
C ASN A 486 3.81 35.53 -2.55
N VAL A 487 4.57 34.44 -2.66
CA VAL A 487 5.05 33.67 -1.50
C VAL A 487 5.98 34.48 -0.60
N VAL A 488 6.89 35.29 -1.19
CA VAL A 488 7.80 36.15 -0.44
C VAL A 488 7.09 37.28 0.31
N LYS A 489 6.11 37.94 -0.32
CA LYS A 489 5.35 39.04 0.30
C LYS A 489 4.49 38.54 1.45
N GLY A 490 3.96 37.31 1.32
CA GLY A 490 2.92 36.79 2.21
C GLY A 490 1.59 37.55 2.03
N GLY A 491 0.48 36.89 2.32
CA GLY A 491 -0.84 37.51 2.21
C GLY A 491 -1.97 36.49 2.20
N THR A 492 -3.18 36.96 1.90
CA THR A 492 -4.42 36.16 1.84
C THR A 492 -4.40 35.10 0.74
N PHE A 493 -3.60 35.29 -0.31
CA PHE A 493 -3.49 34.37 -1.45
C PHE A 493 -2.36 33.35 -1.32
N THR A 494 -1.59 33.37 -0.23
CA THR A 494 -0.50 32.41 0.02
C THR A 494 -1.04 31.22 0.80
N ASN A 495 -1.13 30.06 0.15
CA ASN A 495 -1.47 28.79 0.80
C ASN A 495 -0.28 27.81 0.75
N ARG A 496 -0.38 26.72 1.51
CA ARG A 496 0.66 25.68 1.60
C ARG A 496 0.94 25.03 0.23
N GLN A 497 -0.06 24.94 -0.63
CA GLN A 497 0.07 24.39 -1.98
C GLN A 497 0.95 25.28 -2.87
N LEU A 498 0.73 26.60 -2.87
CA LEU A 498 1.54 27.57 -3.59
C LEU A 498 2.97 27.61 -3.05
N GLU A 499 3.15 27.55 -1.72
CA GLU A 499 4.47 27.45 -1.10
C GLU A 499 5.24 26.20 -1.58
N ASN A 500 4.57 25.04 -1.60
CA ASN A 500 5.16 23.80 -2.09
C ASN A 500 5.50 23.87 -3.59
N TYR A 501 4.58 24.40 -4.41
CA TYR A 501 4.81 24.62 -5.84
C TYR A 501 6.04 25.51 -6.10
N VAL A 502 6.13 26.64 -5.41
CA VAL A 502 7.26 27.58 -5.58
C VAL A 502 8.57 26.97 -5.08
N CYS A 503 8.57 26.36 -3.89
CA CYS A 503 9.81 25.88 -3.26
C CYS A 503 10.34 24.59 -3.87
N ASN A 504 9.48 23.76 -4.46
CA ASN A 504 9.86 22.48 -5.05
C ASN A 504 9.87 22.57 -6.58
N GLU A 505 8.72 22.76 -7.22
CA GLU A 505 8.59 22.66 -8.68
C GLU A 505 9.30 23.79 -9.42
N ILE A 506 9.04 25.05 -9.05
CA ILE A 506 9.70 26.20 -9.70
C ILE A 506 11.22 26.15 -9.48
N MET A 507 11.68 25.87 -8.25
CA MET A 507 13.12 25.76 -7.99
C MET A 507 13.76 24.61 -8.77
N ASN A 508 13.07 23.48 -8.90
CA ASN A 508 13.55 22.33 -9.66
C ASN A 508 13.67 22.67 -11.15
N ILE A 509 12.59 23.14 -11.79
CA ILE A 509 12.61 23.45 -13.23
C ILE A 509 13.63 24.54 -13.58
N LEU A 510 13.80 25.58 -12.74
CA LEU A 510 14.83 26.60 -12.93
C LEU A 510 16.24 25.99 -12.84
N THR A 511 16.46 25.13 -11.85
CA THR A 511 17.75 24.44 -11.67
C THR A 511 18.06 23.57 -12.88
N THR A 512 17.11 22.75 -13.32
CA THR A 512 17.24 21.85 -14.47
C THR A 512 17.48 22.63 -15.76
N PHE A 513 16.65 23.63 -16.06
CA PHE A 513 16.75 24.45 -17.28
C PHE A 513 18.11 25.14 -17.38
N PHE A 514 18.58 25.80 -16.31
CA PHE A 514 19.85 26.52 -16.36
C PHE A 514 21.08 25.61 -16.24
N ASN A 515 20.94 24.36 -15.81
CA ASN A 515 22.03 23.38 -15.86
C ASN A 515 22.22 22.76 -17.25
N SER A 516 21.22 22.78 -18.13
CA SER A 516 21.35 22.28 -19.51
C SER A 516 22.45 23.02 -20.28
N GLN A 517 23.20 22.26 -21.09
CA GLN A 517 24.25 22.77 -21.97
C GLN A 517 23.68 23.66 -23.08
N PHE A 518 22.44 23.45 -23.54
CA PHE A 518 21.84 24.29 -24.58
C PHE A 518 21.39 25.64 -24.02
N SER A 519 21.08 25.72 -22.72
CA SER A 519 20.90 27.01 -22.05
C SER A 519 22.19 27.85 -22.05
N ASP A 520 23.37 27.23 -22.02
CA ASP A 520 24.66 27.94 -22.06
C ASP A 520 24.91 28.58 -23.44
N GLN A 521 24.38 27.98 -24.51
CA GLN A 521 24.62 28.40 -25.91
C GLN A 521 23.57 29.39 -26.45
N SER A 522 22.48 29.61 -25.72
CA SER A 522 21.37 30.46 -26.17
C SER A 522 21.67 31.96 -26.05
N THR A 523 21.57 32.69 -27.17
CA THR A 523 21.69 34.16 -27.19
C THR A 523 20.48 34.88 -26.58
N ALA A 524 19.35 34.17 -26.36
CA ALA A 524 18.15 34.72 -25.75
C ALA A 524 18.41 35.25 -24.32
N LEU A 525 19.33 34.62 -23.60
CA LEU A 525 19.71 34.98 -22.24
C LEU A 525 20.33 36.38 -22.15
N GLN A 526 21.13 36.79 -23.16
CA GLN A 526 21.75 38.12 -23.20
C GLN A 526 20.72 39.25 -23.31
N LYS A 527 19.60 39.01 -23.99
CA LYS A 527 18.50 39.99 -24.14
C LYS A 527 17.56 40.02 -22.92
N ARG A 528 17.66 39.04 -22.01
CA ARG A 528 16.72 38.81 -20.91
C ARG A 528 17.38 38.76 -19.52
N GLN A 529 18.58 39.33 -19.41
CA GLN A 529 19.38 39.36 -18.18
C GLN A 529 18.60 39.93 -16.97
N LEU A 530 17.72 40.91 -17.19
CA LEU A 530 16.89 41.48 -16.12
C LEU A 530 15.95 40.46 -15.48
N ILE A 531 15.36 39.56 -16.27
CA ILE A 531 14.46 38.51 -15.75
C ILE A 531 15.27 37.54 -14.89
N PHE A 532 16.44 37.13 -15.38
CA PHE A 532 17.38 36.27 -14.65
C PHE A 532 17.75 36.86 -13.28
N VAL A 533 18.16 38.14 -13.25
CA VAL A 533 18.55 38.82 -12.00
C VAL A 533 17.36 38.94 -11.05
N LYS A 534 16.16 39.23 -11.57
CA LYS A 534 14.93 39.29 -10.75
C LYS A 534 14.57 37.94 -10.13
N ILE A 535 14.75 36.83 -10.85
CA ILE A 535 14.54 35.48 -10.32
C ILE A 535 15.53 35.21 -9.19
N LEU A 536 16.83 35.42 -9.43
CA LEU A 536 17.87 35.23 -8.40
C LEU A 536 17.59 36.05 -7.14
N GLN A 537 17.21 37.32 -7.32
CA GLN A 537 16.86 38.21 -6.21
C GLN A 537 15.62 37.72 -5.44
N SER A 538 14.59 37.27 -6.15
CA SER A 538 13.33 36.80 -5.54
C SER A 538 13.52 35.46 -4.82
N SER A 539 14.25 34.52 -5.41
CA SER A 539 14.65 33.26 -4.77
C SER A 539 15.52 33.50 -3.53
N PHE A 540 16.43 34.48 -3.57
CA PHE A 540 17.19 34.86 -2.38
C PHE A 540 16.29 35.40 -1.26
N LYS A 541 15.32 36.27 -1.57
CA LYS A 541 14.34 36.73 -0.58
C LYS A 541 13.54 35.57 0.02
N LEU A 542 13.20 34.56 -0.78
CA LEU A 542 12.49 33.37 -0.31
C LEU A 542 13.28 32.63 0.79
N THR A 543 14.61 32.55 0.72
CA THR A 543 15.43 31.94 1.79
C THR A 543 15.31 32.63 3.15
N GLN A 544 14.88 33.90 3.16
CA GLN A 544 14.71 34.69 4.39
C GLN A 544 13.39 34.35 5.10
N CYS A 545 12.48 33.63 4.44
CA CYS A 545 11.24 33.15 5.03
C CYS A 545 11.54 32.11 6.12
N LYS A 546 11.04 32.38 7.34
CA LYS A 546 11.33 31.54 8.53
C LYS A 546 10.56 30.21 8.54
N TRP A 547 9.46 30.12 7.80
CA TRP A 547 8.58 28.96 7.75
C TRP A 547 9.09 27.81 6.87
N LEU A 548 10.12 28.05 6.05
CA LEU A 548 10.68 27.03 5.15
C LEU A 548 11.15 25.78 5.91
N SER A 549 10.69 24.62 5.46
CA SER A 549 11.19 23.34 5.93
C SER A 549 12.67 23.15 5.53
N PRO A 550 13.43 22.25 6.20
CA PRO A 550 14.81 21.97 5.81
C PRO A 550 14.97 21.52 4.35
N SER A 551 14.03 20.72 3.82
CA SER A 551 14.05 20.26 2.43
C SER A 551 13.75 21.38 1.44
N GLN A 552 12.71 22.19 1.71
CA GLN A 552 12.38 23.35 0.88
C GLN A 552 13.53 24.35 0.85
N ARG A 553 14.15 24.64 2.01
CA ARG A 553 15.32 25.53 2.07
C ARG A 553 16.49 24.98 1.25
N PHE A 554 16.75 23.68 1.30
CA PHE A 554 17.78 23.05 0.47
C PHE A 554 17.50 23.23 -1.03
N ASN A 555 16.26 23.01 -1.48
CA ASN A 555 15.87 23.18 -2.88
C ASN A 555 16.08 24.62 -3.37
N VAL A 556 15.63 25.61 -2.58
CA VAL A 556 15.81 27.03 -2.89
C VAL A 556 17.30 27.41 -2.92
N GLU A 557 18.09 26.98 -1.93
CA GLU A 557 19.54 27.23 -1.90
C GLU A 557 20.28 26.58 -3.07
N ASN A 558 19.85 25.40 -3.51
CA ASN A 558 20.40 24.71 -4.67
C ASN A 558 20.13 25.49 -5.97
N CYS A 559 18.90 25.97 -6.15
CA CYS A 559 18.54 26.82 -7.29
C CYS A 559 19.38 28.10 -7.34
N ILE A 560 19.52 28.80 -6.20
CA ILE A 560 20.36 30.01 -6.08
C ILE A 560 21.82 29.69 -6.44
N ARG A 561 22.33 28.52 -6.03
CA ARG A 561 23.70 28.10 -6.35
C ARG A 561 23.88 27.96 -7.85
N THR A 562 23.01 27.19 -8.50
CA THR A 562 23.03 26.99 -9.95
C THR A 562 22.94 28.32 -10.71
N LEU A 563 22.00 29.20 -10.33
CA LEU A 563 21.88 30.53 -10.95
C LEU A 563 23.15 31.37 -10.76
N SER A 564 23.70 31.41 -9.55
CA SER A 564 24.91 32.20 -9.26
C SER A 564 26.15 31.67 -9.99
N GLU A 565 26.33 30.35 -10.07
CA GLU A 565 27.45 29.72 -10.76
C GLU A 565 27.38 29.95 -12.27
N LYS A 566 26.17 29.90 -12.85
CA LYS A 566 25.96 30.09 -14.28
C LYS A 566 25.96 31.56 -14.73
N ALA A 567 25.81 32.53 -13.82
CA ALA A 567 25.81 33.95 -14.19
C ALA A 567 27.18 34.44 -14.70
N LYS A 568 28.28 34.05 -14.05
CA LYS A 568 29.65 34.46 -14.38
C LYS A 568 30.12 34.00 -15.78
N PRO A 569 30.06 32.70 -16.14
CA PRO A 569 30.47 32.24 -17.47
C PRO A 569 29.60 32.83 -18.59
N ARG A 570 28.38 33.27 -18.28
CA ARG A 570 27.42 33.82 -19.24
C ARG A 570 27.45 35.36 -19.33
N GLY A 571 28.38 36.02 -18.62
CA GLY A 571 28.55 37.47 -18.65
C GLY A 571 27.34 38.25 -18.10
N ILE A 572 26.55 37.66 -17.20
CA ILE A 572 25.40 38.33 -16.57
C ILE A 572 25.91 39.16 -15.39
N ALA A 573 25.69 40.48 -15.45
CA ALA A 573 26.04 41.38 -14.36
C ALA A 573 25.03 41.25 -13.21
N ILE A 574 25.45 40.59 -12.12
CA ILE A 574 24.68 40.56 -10.86
C ILE A 574 25.01 41.82 -10.06
N PRO A 575 24.01 42.52 -9.48
CA PRO A 575 24.26 43.61 -8.55
C PRO A 575 25.15 43.17 -7.38
N ILE A 576 26.21 43.95 -7.08
CA ILE A 576 27.24 43.61 -6.09
C ILE A 576 26.63 43.30 -4.71
N ASP A 577 25.59 44.02 -4.31
CA ASP A 577 24.89 43.79 -3.04
C ASP A 577 24.24 42.41 -2.97
N LEU A 578 23.63 41.97 -4.08
CA LEU A 578 23.01 40.65 -4.18
C LEU A 578 24.07 39.55 -4.21
N GLU A 579 25.16 39.74 -4.95
CA GLU A 579 26.29 38.77 -4.96
C GLU A 579 26.87 38.60 -3.55
N ASN A 580 27.12 39.69 -2.82
CA ASN A 580 27.60 39.66 -1.43
C ASN A 580 26.64 38.94 -0.48
N GLN A 581 25.33 39.13 -0.66
CA GLN A 581 24.29 38.47 0.13
C GLN A 581 24.26 36.95 -0.12
N VAL A 582 24.35 36.53 -1.38
CA VAL A 582 24.39 35.12 -1.79
C VAL A 582 25.65 34.42 -1.25
N VAL A 583 26.83 35.06 -1.35
CA VAL A 583 28.08 34.50 -0.80
C VAL A 583 28.01 34.34 0.72
N LYS A 584 27.45 35.31 1.44
CA LYS A 584 27.23 35.22 2.91
C LYS A 584 26.31 34.05 3.27
N MET A 585 25.24 33.82 2.50
CA MET A 585 24.34 32.69 2.70
C MET A 585 25.08 31.35 2.59
N PHE A 586 25.84 31.14 1.52
CA PHE A 586 26.60 29.89 1.35
C PHE A 586 27.65 29.65 2.42
N ASN A 587 28.33 30.71 2.89
CA ASN A 587 29.26 30.59 4.00
C ASN A 587 28.56 30.15 5.30
N LYS A 588 27.35 30.67 5.58
CA LYS A 588 26.54 30.26 6.72
C LYS A 588 26.08 28.80 6.60
N THR A 589 25.61 28.37 5.43
CA THR A 589 25.22 26.97 5.16
C THR A 589 26.43 26.02 5.31
N ALA A 590 27.60 26.39 4.79
CA ALA A 590 28.82 25.59 4.90
C ALA A 590 29.32 25.46 6.35
N LEU A 591 29.21 26.54 7.16
CA LEU A 591 29.53 26.51 8.59
C LEU A 591 28.60 25.57 9.37
N LEU A 592 27.29 25.65 9.11
CA LEU A 592 26.28 24.78 9.73
C LEU A 592 26.48 23.31 9.33
N SER A 593 26.79 23.03 8.06
CA SER A 593 27.11 21.68 7.57
C SER A 593 28.35 21.12 8.28
N ARG A 594 29.45 21.89 8.34
CA ARG A 594 30.68 21.49 9.05
C ARG A 594 30.47 21.26 10.55
N GLN A 595 29.66 22.08 11.21
CA GLN A 595 29.31 21.88 12.62
C GLN A 595 28.45 20.63 12.80
N THR A 596 27.47 20.40 11.93
CA THR A 596 26.61 19.19 11.96
C THR A 596 27.41 17.92 11.73
N SER A 597 28.35 17.91 10.77
CA SER A 597 29.26 16.78 10.56
C SER A 597 30.14 16.51 11.79
N LYS A 598 30.66 17.55 12.46
CA LYS A 598 31.41 17.43 13.71
C LYS A 598 30.53 16.91 14.86
N TRP A 599 29.29 17.39 14.99
CA TRP A 599 28.34 16.89 15.98
C TRP A 599 27.99 15.43 15.75
N LEU A 600 27.74 15.00 14.50
CA LEU A 600 27.50 13.60 14.11
C LEU A 600 28.70 12.69 14.40
N LEU A 601 29.93 13.21 14.25
CA LEU A 601 31.16 12.52 14.64
C LEU A 601 31.30 12.40 16.17
N VAL A 602 30.88 13.42 16.93
CA VAL A 602 30.89 13.43 18.40
C VAL A 602 29.78 12.54 18.99
N THR A 603 28.62 12.41 18.32
CA THR A 603 27.54 11.52 18.77
C THR A 603 27.89 10.02 18.64
N LYS A 604 28.92 9.68 17.86
CA LYS A 604 29.48 8.31 17.83
C LYS A 604 30.28 7.95 19.09
N GLN A 605 30.58 8.89 19.99
CA GLN A 605 31.41 8.66 21.18
C GLN A 605 30.71 8.84 22.53
N THR A 606 29.42 9.18 22.58
CA THR A 606 28.67 9.25 23.84
C THR A 606 28.04 7.90 24.20
N LYS A 607 28.26 7.48 25.45
CA LYS A 607 27.88 6.22 26.10
C LYS A 607 26.59 5.60 25.55
N MET A 608 26.72 4.34 25.15
CA MET A 608 25.67 3.44 24.70
C MET A 608 24.73 3.09 25.88
N GLU A 609 23.78 3.96 26.20
CA GLU A 609 22.51 3.49 26.77
C GLU A 609 21.86 2.59 25.71
N ARG A 610 21.36 1.43 26.14
CA ARG A 610 20.70 0.45 25.24
C ARG A 610 19.47 1.10 24.60
N SER A 611 19.67 1.73 23.44
CA SER A 611 18.60 2.25 22.59
C SER A 611 17.67 1.10 22.17
N GLN A 612 16.36 1.35 22.12
CA GLN A 612 15.36 0.42 21.55
C GLN A 612 15.80 -0.19 20.21
N SER A 613 16.61 0.52 19.42
CA SER A 613 17.18 0.06 18.16
C SER A 613 18.15 -1.13 18.28
N GLN A 614 18.82 -1.32 19.42
CA GLN A 614 19.70 -2.47 19.66
C GLN A 614 18.92 -3.69 20.13
N ILE A 615 17.86 -3.48 20.92
CA ILE A 615 16.93 -4.54 21.34
C ILE A 615 16.23 -5.12 20.10
N MET A 616 15.67 -4.28 19.24
CA MET A 616 15.05 -4.72 17.98
C MET A 616 15.99 -5.49 17.04
N ARG A 617 17.31 -5.23 17.06
CA ARG A 617 18.29 -6.01 16.28
C ARG A 617 18.53 -7.40 16.87
N MET A 618 18.55 -7.52 18.19
CA MET A 618 18.68 -8.82 18.86
C MET A 618 17.40 -9.63 18.67
N ASP A 619 16.23 -9.02 18.80
CA ASP A 619 14.93 -9.68 18.56
C ASP A 619 14.85 -10.22 17.13
N ARG A 620 15.31 -9.43 16.14
CA ARG A 620 15.41 -9.86 14.76
C ARG A 620 16.38 -11.04 14.59
N SER A 621 17.55 -11.00 15.23
CA SER A 621 18.52 -12.09 15.19
C SER A 621 18.01 -13.40 15.83
N ILE A 622 17.19 -13.32 16.88
CA ILE A 622 16.56 -14.49 17.51
C ILE A 622 15.51 -15.10 16.57
N ILE A 623 14.69 -14.27 15.94
CA ILE A 623 13.67 -14.73 14.99
C ILE A 623 14.31 -15.35 13.75
N GLU A 624 15.35 -14.73 13.20
CA GLU A 624 16.12 -15.27 12.07
C GLU A 624 16.77 -16.61 12.45
N GLY A 625 17.36 -16.73 13.65
CA GLY A 625 17.90 -17.99 14.15
C GLY A 625 16.85 -19.11 14.30
N LEU A 626 15.63 -18.78 14.71
CA LEU A 626 14.53 -19.75 14.74
C LEU A 626 14.11 -20.20 13.33
N GLN A 627 14.05 -19.27 12.37
CA GLN A 627 13.74 -19.60 10.98
C GLN A 627 14.79 -20.51 10.35
N ASP A 628 16.07 -20.28 10.64
CA ASP A 628 17.17 -21.16 10.20
C ASP A 628 17.03 -22.57 10.80
N ILE A 629 16.64 -22.68 12.08
CA ILE A 629 16.37 -23.97 12.73
C ILE A 629 15.17 -24.66 12.06
N VAL A 630 14.06 -23.95 11.81
CA VAL A 630 12.88 -24.52 11.15
C VAL A 630 13.23 -25.01 9.75
N SER A 631 13.99 -24.23 8.96
CA SER A 631 14.44 -24.63 7.62
C SER A 631 15.33 -25.88 7.67
N LEU A 632 16.27 -25.94 8.62
CA LEU A 632 17.11 -27.12 8.82
C LEU A 632 16.26 -28.36 9.15
N LEU A 633 15.31 -28.23 10.08
CA LEU A 633 14.43 -29.33 10.46
C LEU A 633 13.59 -29.79 9.28
N GLU A 634 13.09 -28.88 8.44
CA GLU A 634 12.39 -29.23 7.21
C GLU A 634 13.27 -30.03 6.25
N ASP A 635 14.49 -29.56 5.98
CA ASP A 635 15.42 -30.24 5.07
C ASP A 635 15.82 -31.64 5.58
N LYS A 636 16.00 -31.80 6.90
CA LYS A 636 16.40 -33.06 7.53
C LYS A 636 15.24 -34.04 7.69
N LEU A 637 14.05 -33.57 8.08
CA LEU A 637 12.91 -34.42 8.39
C LEU A 637 12.05 -34.76 7.16
N LYS A 638 12.07 -33.96 6.10
CA LYS A 638 11.25 -34.21 4.90
C LYS A 638 11.47 -35.59 4.25
N PRO A 639 12.71 -36.08 4.04
CA PRO A 639 12.94 -37.43 3.52
C PRO A 639 12.40 -38.52 4.48
N LEU A 640 12.44 -38.26 5.79
CA LEU A 640 11.94 -39.19 6.81
C LEU A 640 10.41 -39.23 6.83
N VAL A 641 9.73 -38.10 6.57
CA VAL A 641 8.27 -38.06 6.40
C VAL A 641 7.84 -38.94 5.22
N GLU A 642 8.56 -38.85 4.08
CA GLU A 642 8.30 -39.71 2.92
C GLU A 642 8.53 -41.19 3.25
N ALA A 643 9.54 -41.51 4.06
CA ALA A 643 9.79 -42.86 4.54
C ALA A 643 8.70 -43.38 5.50
N GLU A 644 8.19 -42.56 6.42
CA GLU A 644 7.06 -42.92 7.31
C GLU A 644 5.80 -43.26 6.50
N GLN A 645 5.48 -42.43 5.50
CA GLN A 645 4.34 -42.68 4.60
C GLN A 645 4.53 -43.94 3.76
N SER A 646 5.74 -44.19 3.26
CA SER A 646 6.07 -45.42 2.54
C SER A 646 5.91 -46.67 3.42
N LEU A 647 6.33 -46.59 4.69
CA LEU A 647 6.19 -47.70 5.64
C LEU A 647 4.72 -48.04 5.91
N LEU A 648 3.84 -47.03 6.00
CA LEU A 648 2.40 -47.26 6.12
C LEU A 648 1.85 -48.04 4.91
N VAL A 649 2.29 -47.72 3.69
CA VAL A 649 1.89 -48.47 2.48
C VAL A 649 2.32 -49.93 2.57
N ASP A 650 3.55 -50.20 2.99
CA ASP A 650 4.06 -51.57 3.15
C ASP A 650 3.31 -52.35 4.24
N ILE A 651 2.96 -51.70 5.34
CA ILE A 651 2.18 -52.29 6.44
C ILE A 651 0.76 -52.63 5.98
N LEU A 652 0.13 -51.78 5.18
CA LEU A 652 -1.18 -52.07 4.61
C LEU A 652 -1.13 -53.23 3.60
N TYR A 653 -0.02 -53.37 2.86
CA TYR A 653 0.17 -54.47 1.92
C TYR A 653 0.44 -55.83 2.62
N ARG A 654 1.08 -55.81 3.80
CA ARG A 654 1.50 -57.01 4.56
C ARG A 654 1.05 -56.96 6.02
N SER A 655 -0.20 -56.57 6.25
CA SER A 655 -0.76 -56.35 7.59
C SER A 655 -0.74 -57.61 8.47
N GLU A 656 -0.76 -58.79 7.84
CA GLU A 656 -0.74 -60.10 8.49
C GLU A 656 0.54 -60.36 9.32
N LEU A 657 1.66 -59.70 9.00
CA LEU A 657 2.93 -59.88 9.73
C LEU A 657 2.91 -59.28 11.14
N LEU A 658 1.94 -58.40 11.43
CA LEU A 658 1.76 -57.81 12.76
C LEU A 658 1.05 -58.77 13.72
N PHE A 659 0.37 -59.79 13.21
CA PHE A 659 -0.41 -60.74 14.00
C PHE A 659 0.35 -62.07 14.18
N PRO A 660 0.22 -62.75 15.34
CA PRO A 660 0.81 -64.08 15.52
C PRO A 660 0.28 -65.09 14.49
N LEU A 661 1.15 -65.96 13.98
CA LEU A 661 0.75 -67.08 13.12
C LEU A 661 -0.34 -67.91 13.84
N ASN A 662 -1.49 -68.10 13.19
CA ASN A 662 -2.72 -68.74 13.68
C ASN A 662 -3.70 -67.86 14.48
N THR A 663 -3.66 -66.54 14.33
CA THR A 663 -4.81 -65.69 14.71
C THR A 663 -5.76 -65.56 13.52
N GLU A 664 -6.66 -66.53 13.36
CA GLU A 664 -7.83 -66.36 12.48
C GLU A 664 -8.86 -65.47 13.20
N SER A 665 -9.16 -64.30 12.65
CA SER A 665 -10.43 -63.61 12.85
C SER A 665 -10.79 -62.85 11.58
#